data_AF-A0A2V7CNQ1-F1
#
_entry.id   AF-A0A2V7CNQ1-F1
#
_cell.length_a   1.000
_cell.length_b   1.000
_cell.length_c   1.000
_cell.angle_alpha   90.00
_cell.angle_beta   90.00
_cell.angle_gamma   90.00
#
_symmetry.space_group_name_H-M   'P 1'
#
loop_
_entity.id
_entity.type
_entity.pdbx_description
1 polymer ?
#
loop_
_entity_poly.entity_id
_entity_poly.type
_entity_poly.pdbx_seq_one_letter_code
_entity_poly.pdbx_strand_id
1 'polypeptide(L)'
;MKTKCPLPKEFSGTRRVSGMVLGLLVLLLSTASVAGAAPFAFVSYPSTGSGRVAVIDSDPNAVCPVAGQTPPCVVKTLVVGVSPVGVAVNPAGTFAYVANAGDNSVSVIRISNNPSDITVVRSILVGFGPWGVAVSPDNAKVYVGLSDGSVAVIDVNNSDHYTVIPVGGMPNGIVAAGSRVYVSDATNSQVVVIDGPTQSVIRKISVGAPPNSDPMGLVANPSWTRVYVTDIGFDMGCLIDVLEGSVIDTNPALVDDPRNNPVVQTLVIDPYPLNPCPTDNTGAAPSGIAMSPDGSRLYVANNAVNPDTHEALNKVTIITLSDGSRAYVGVGTTRGPSPFVSPSPSSIGIATDPTGRVYVANELAGTVSVFDPSVLDPSTNAPVVKTIDIGGQPLVFGAFTTAGPPQFMLTLTTAGGGSIAALPTSVTGKYEAGTEVILTATPDGDSQFASWSGACSGTVATCKVTMDAAKSVTATFTAQYALVLTPIGDGSIAAVPAPGPLAGKYPAGTEVTLTATPGGSSAFSSWSGACSGITVATCKVTMDAATSVTATFTAQYALVLTPIGDGSIAAVPDPGPLAGKYPAGTEVTLTATPGSSSAFTSWSGACSGTVATCKVTMDAAKSVTATFTAQYALALTTLGDGTIAAAPAPGPLAGKYPTGTEVTLTATPGSSSVFTSWSGACSGTVATCKVTMDAAKSVTATFTAQYALALTMVGDGSIAAVPAPGPLAGKYPAGTAVTLTATPGPSSVFTGWSGACSGTVATCTVPMSAPKNVTATFTAQYALVLTPIGDGSITAAPAPGPLAGKYPAGTAVTLTATPGPSSVFTGWSGACSGTVATCNVTIDAAKSVTATFAAQEFTLTLTTEGSGSIGVAPSPTAGKYAAGLKVNLQANPNAGSKFGNWSGDCSGAVDTCQVTMSTNKNVKASFVAVPPPPPPTTCDDKIKDLQQKVAASKSPWRYDHQLKQALKMYSAASVELARAKAKPGGESDRRFARALKDFNDGKAALCQGQYWRAHREFWSAYYIAREILKSHPGVAARGDRR
;
A
#
# COMPACT_ATOMS: atom_id res chain seq x y z
N MET A 1 0.43 32.02 -59.68
CA MET A 1 -0.15 31.32 -60.83
C MET A 1 -1.66 31.54 -60.86
N LYS A 2 -2.14 32.03 -62.00
CA LYS A 2 -3.50 32.08 -62.58
C LYS A 2 -4.75 31.71 -61.73
N THR A 3 -5.62 32.73 -61.62
CA THR A 3 -7.08 32.76 -61.96
C THR A 3 -8.09 31.88 -61.19
N LYS A 4 -9.08 32.51 -60.52
CA LYS A 4 -10.47 32.70 -60.99
C LYS A 4 -11.42 33.15 -59.85
N CYS A 5 -12.13 34.25 -60.10
CA CYS A 5 -13.39 34.64 -59.46
C CYS A 5 -14.48 33.57 -59.68
N PRO A 6 -15.51 33.53 -58.82
CA PRO A 6 -16.81 34.02 -59.30
C PRO A 6 -17.65 34.78 -58.24
N LEU A 7 -18.33 35.83 -58.70
CA LEU A 7 -19.60 36.32 -58.14
C LEU A 7 -20.74 35.36 -58.54
N PRO A 8 -21.84 35.30 -57.75
CA PRO A 8 -23.08 35.80 -58.32
C PRO A 8 -24.09 36.44 -57.34
N LYS A 9 -24.74 37.50 -57.88
CA LYS A 9 -26.19 37.80 -57.91
C LYS A 9 -26.90 38.46 -56.71
N GLU A 10 -27.44 39.62 -57.09
CA GLU A 10 -28.49 40.44 -56.51
C GLU A 10 -29.81 39.70 -56.20
N PHE A 11 -30.48 40.15 -55.13
CA PHE A 11 -31.94 40.37 -55.02
C PHE A 11 -32.11 41.51 -53.99
N SER A 12 -32.34 42.76 -54.40
CA SER A 12 -33.64 43.38 -54.69
C SER A 12 -34.63 43.33 -53.52
N GLY A 13 -35.03 44.50 -52.98
CA GLY A 13 -36.26 44.61 -52.20
C GLY A 13 -36.39 45.74 -51.19
N THR A 14 -36.38 46.99 -51.69
CA THR A 14 -36.97 48.20 -51.10
C THR A 14 -38.06 48.03 -50.02
N ARG A 15 -38.02 48.85 -48.96
CA ARG A 15 -38.95 50.01 -48.80
C ARG A 15 -38.60 50.85 -47.55
N ARG A 16 -37.95 51.99 -47.80
CA ARG A 16 -38.24 53.23 -47.06
C ARG A 16 -39.65 53.67 -47.47
N VAL A 17 -40.50 54.00 -46.50
CA VAL A 17 -41.72 54.78 -46.73
C VAL A 17 -41.67 55.99 -45.79
N SER A 18 -41.78 57.16 -46.41
CA SER A 18 -41.87 58.51 -45.85
C SER A 18 -43.19 58.79 -45.13
N GLY A 19 -43.19 59.88 -44.34
CA GLY A 19 -44.36 60.70 -43.97
C GLY A 19 -44.47 60.82 -42.44
N MET A 20 -44.08 61.91 -41.75
CA MET A 20 -44.40 63.33 -41.90
C MET A 20 -45.90 63.65 -41.78
N VAL A 21 -46.20 64.53 -40.81
CA VAL A 21 -47.41 65.35 -40.58
C VAL A 21 -48.54 64.78 -39.71
N LEU A 22 -48.68 65.34 -38.50
CA LEU A 22 -49.87 65.97 -37.87
C LEU A 22 -49.61 65.96 -36.35
N GLY A 23 -49.79 67.02 -35.54
CA GLY A 23 -50.42 68.31 -35.69
C GLY A 23 -50.72 68.81 -34.27
N LEU A 24 -50.46 70.09 -33.99
CA LEU A 24 -50.81 70.78 -32.75
C LEU A 24 -52.22 70.41 -32.26
N LEU A 25 -52.38 70.16 -30.96
CA LEU A 25 -53.51 70.70 -30.18
C LEU A 25 -53.18 70.68 -28.67
N VAL A 26 -52.48 71.72 -28.22
CA VAL A 26 -52.57 72.17 -26.83
C VAL A 26 -53.63 73.28 -26.84
N LEU A 27 -54.83 73.02 -26.33
CA LEU A 27 -55.64 74.01 -25.61
C LEU A 27 -56.92 73.40 -25.00
N LEU A 28 -57.27 73.97 -23.84
CA LEU A 28 -58.55 73.95 -23.11
C LEU A 28 -58.70 72.93 -21.97
N LEU A 29 -58.20 73.34 -20.81
CA LEU A 29 -58.86 73.08 -19.53
C LEU A 29 -60.30 73.65 -19.62
N SER A 30 -61.29 72.78 -19.50
CA SER A 30 -62.61 73.14 -18.98
C SER A 30 -62.84 72.35 -17.70
N THR A 31 -62.89 73.03 -16.57
CA THR A 31 -63.46 72.50 -15.35
C THR A 31 -64.95 72.29 -15.58
N ALA A 32 -65.34 71.07 -15.97
CA ALA A 32 -66.72 70.64 -15.85
C ALA A 32 -66.98 70.41 -14.35
N SER A 33 -67.70 71.34 -13.73
CA SER A 33 -68.32 71.13 -12.43
C SER A 33 -69.20 69.88 -12.52
N VAL A 34 -68.95 68.91 -11.64
CA VAL A 34 -69.81 67.73 -11.49
C VAL A 34 -71.14 68.23 -10.93
N ALA A 35 -72.15 68.38 -11.79
CA ALA A 35 -73.51 68.63 -11.36
C ALA A 35 -73.99 67.37 -10.61
N GLY A 36 -74.23 67.48 -9.31
CA GLY A 36 -74.91 66.44 -8.55
C GLY A 36 -76.34 66.26 -9.05
N ALA A 37 -76.81 65.01 -9.12
CA ALA A 37 -78.22 64.72 -9.36
C ALA A 37 -79.06 65.26 -8.19
N ALA A 38 -80.16 65.97 -8.47
CA ALA A 38 -81.05 66.50 -7.45
C ALA A 38 -81.66 65.37 -6.60
N PRO A 39 -81.82 65.56 -5.27
CA PRO A 39 -82.04 64.47 -4.34
C PRO A 39 -83.52 64.03 -4.31
N PHE A 40 -83.96 63.27 -5.31
CA PHE A 40 -85.34 62.77 -5.40
C PHE A 40 -85.50 61.41 -4.72
N ALA A 41 -86.61 61.24 -4.00
CA ALA A 41 -87.13 59.97 -3.53
C ALA A 41 -88.32 59.52 -4.40
N PHE A 42 -88.43 58.23 -4.66
CA PHE A 42 -89.51 57.66 -5.49
C PHE A 42 -90.36 56.72 -4.64
N VAL A 43 -91.69 56.87 -4.68
CA VAL A 43 -92.62 56.07 -3.86
C VAL A 43 -93.71 55.48 -4.75
N SER A 44 -93.73 54.16 -4.88
CA SER A 44 -94.76 53.43 -5.63
C SER A 44 -96.02 53.22 -4.81
N TYR A 45 -97.18 53.38 -5.46
CA TYR A 45 -98.45 53.02 -4.88
C TYR A 45 -99.44 52.52 -5.94
N PRO A 46 -100.25 51.48 -5.63
CA PRO A 46 -101.30 51.00 -6.50
C PRO A 46 -102.42 52.03 -6.62
N SER A 47 -103.09 52.03 -7.77
CA SER A 47 -104.31 52.78 -8.02
C SER A 47 -105.23 51.91 -8.88
N THR A 48 -106.52 52.25 -8.97
CA THR A 48 -107.47 51.49 -9.79
C THR A 48 -107.07 51.58 -11.27
N GLY A 49 -106.61 50.46 -11.84
CA GLY A 49 -106.03 50.42 -13.19
C GLY A 49 -104.50 50.54 -13.14
N SER A 50 -103.95 51.66 -13.64
CA SER A 50 -102.50 51.92 -13.63
C SER A 50 -102.03 52.46 -12.29
N GLY A 51 -100.92 51.96 -11.77
CA GLY A 51 -100.30 52.47 -10.55
C GLY A 51 -99.54 53.78 -10.76
N ARG A 52 -99.03 54.33 -9.65
CA ARG A 52 -98.36 55.63 -9.64
C ARG A 52 -97.04 55.57 -8.88
N VAL A 53 -96.16 56.52 -9.21
CA VAL A 53 -94.94 56.83 -8.45
C VAL A 53 -94.94 58.30 -8.07
N ALA A 54 -94.95 58.60 -6.77
CA ALA A 54 -94.71 59.95 -6.26
C ALA A 54 -93.20 60.24 -6.22
N VAL A 55 -92.81 61.42 -6.70
CA VAL A 55 -91.45 61.94 -6.64
C VAL A 55 -91.40 63.00 -5.56
N ILE A 56 -90.64 62.73 -4.50
CA ILE A 56 -90.44 63.64 -3.37
C ILE A 56 -89.09 64.31 -3.55
N ASP A 57 -89.05 65.63 -3.52
CA ASP A 57 -87.78 66.36 -3.50
C ASP A 57 -87.34 66.53 -2.05
N SER A 58 -86.15 66.00 -1.72
CA SER A 58 -85.61 66.10 -0.36
C SER A 58 -84.75 67.34 -0.12
N ASP A 59 -84.48 68.14 -1.16
CA ASP A 59 -83.76 69.40 -1.03
C ASP A 59 -84.53 70.31 -0.06
N PRO A 60 -83.91 70.82 1.02
CA PRO A 60 -84.53 71.81 1.91
C PRO A 60 -85.05 73.06 1.19
N ASN A 61 -84.55 73.36 -0.01
CA ASN A 61 -84.92 74.49 -0.84
C ASN A 61 -85.86 74.13 -2.00
N ALA A 62 -86.39 72.90 -2.04
CA ALA A 62 -87.30 72.48 -3.09
C ALA A 62 -88.54 73.40 -3.18
N VAL A 63 -89.04 73.62 -4.39
CA VAL A 63 -90.28 74.38 -4.61
C VAL A 63 -91.47 73.43 -4.55
N CYS A 64 -92.23 73.46 -3.46
CA CYS A 64 -93.41 72.62 -3.31
C CYS A 64 -94.56 73.09 -4.21
N PRO A 65 -95.18 72.21 -5.02
CA PRO A 65 -96.25 72.59 -5.94
C PRO A 65 -97.53 73.09 -5.25
N VAL A 66 -97.78 72.65 -4.01
CA VAL A 66 -98.95 73.03 -3.22
C VAL A 66 -98.60 74.19 -2.29
N ALA A 67 -99.36 75.29 -2.41
CA ALA A 67 -99.14 76.49 -1.59
C ALA A 67 -99.26 76.19 -0.09
N GLY A 68 -98.26 76.59 0.69
CA GLY A 68 -98.20 76.38 2.14
C GLY A 68 -97.48 75.09 2.59
N GLN A 69 -97.09 74.20 1.67
CA GLN A 69 -96.22 73.06 2.00
C GLN A 69 -94.75 73.49 2.05
N THR A 70 -93.99 72.94 2.99
CA THR A 70 -92.52 73.08 3.08
C THR A 70 -91.82 71.84 2.56
N PRO A 71 -90.54 71.88 2.14
CA PRO A 71 -89.76 70.68 1.81
C PRO A 71 -89.42 69.82 3.04
N PRO A 72 -89.18 68.49 2.89
CA PRO A 72 -89.42 67.67 1.71
C PRO A 72 -90.92 67.59 1.36
N CYS A 73 -91.25 67.49 0.07
CA CYS A 73 -92.63 67.47 -0.45
C CYS A 73 -92.72 66.77 -1.82
N VAL A 74 -93.92 66.35 -2.22
CA VAL A 74 -94.16 65.72 -3.53
C VAL A 74 -94.09 66.78 -4.64
N VAL A 75 -93.12 66.65 -5.55
CA VAL A 75 -92.93 67.57 -6.67
C VAL A 75 -93.51 67.05 -7.97
N LYS A 76 -93.74 65.74 -8.09
CA LYS A 76 -94.35 65.12 -9.27
C LYS A 76 -95.01 63.79 -8.94
N THR A 77 -96.01 63.42 -9.73
CA THR A 77 -96.58 62.06 -9.72
C THR A 77 -96.57 61.51 -11.13
N LEU A 78 -95.98 60.33 -11.31
CA LEU A 78 -95.89 59.63 -12.59
C LEU A 78 -96.89 58.47 -12.61
N VAL A 79 -97.50 58.22 -13.77
CA VAL A 79 -98.28 57.01 -14.02
C VAL A 79 -97.33 55.92 -14.50
N VAL A 80 -97.40 54.74 -13.88
CA VAL A 80 -96.59 53.56 -14.23
C VAL A 80 -97.51 52.36 -14.54
N GLY A 81 -96.97 51.14 -14.54
CA GLY A 81 -97.75 49.92 -14.79
C GLY A 81 -98.68 49.54 -13.64
N VAL A 82 -99.36 48.42 -13.78
CA VAL A 82 -100.37 47.92 -12.84
C VAL A 82 -99.71 47.34 -11.58
N SER A 83 -100.24 47.71 -10.41
CA SER A 83 -99.76 47.25 -9.09
C SER A 83 -98.23 47.36 -8.89
N PRO A 84 -97.66 48.57 -8.92
CA PRO A 84 -96.23 48.79 -8.72
C PRO A 84 -95.81 48.44 -7.29
N VAL A 85 -94.67 47.75 -7.18
CA VAL A 85 -94.13 47.25 -5.91
C VAL A 85 -92.75 47.85 -5.66
N GLY A 86 -91.66 47.18 -6.02
CA GLY A 86 -90.30 47.66 -5.77
C GLY A 86 -89.86 48.76 -6.74
N VAL A 87 -89.06 49.71 -6.24
CA VAL A 87 -88.42 50.73 -7.06
C VAL A 87 -86.95 50.93 -6.66
N ALA A 88 -86.08 51.00 -7.66
CA ALA A 88 -84.65 51.25 -7.48
C ALA A 88 -84.16 52.38 -8.39
N VAL A 89 -83.26 53.20 -7.88
CA VAL A 89 -82.60 54.28 -8.61
C VAL A 89 -81.18 53.85 -8.93
N ASN A 90 -80.71 54.15 -10.13
CA ASN A 90 -79.35 53.82 -10.51
C ASN A 90 -78.34 54.72 -9.73
N PRO A 91 -77.15 54.23 -9.38
CA PRO A 91 -76.11 55.00 -8.71
C PRO A 91 -75.77 56.39 -9.31
N ALA A 92 -76.02 56.60 -10.61
CA ALA A 92 -75.80 57.91 -11.22
C ALA A 92 -76.97 58.90 -11.02
N GLY A 93 -78.09 58.47 -10.44
CA GLY A 93 -79.28 59.30 -10.21
C GLY A 93 -79.97 59.76 -11.51
N THR A 94 -79.78 59.04 -12.61
CA THR A 94 -80.29 59.39 -13.94
C THR A 94 -81.51 58.57 -14.37
N PHE A 95 -81.74 57.41 -13.74
CA PHE A 95 -82.85 56.51 -14.02
C PHE A 95 -83.41 55.85 -12.75
N ALA A 96 -84.73 55.69 -12.68
CA ALA A 96 -85.41 54.81 -11.72
C ALA A 96 -86.11 53.66 -12.44
N TYR A 97 -86.20 52.51 -11.79
CA TYR A 97 -86.80 51.28 -12.32
C TYR A 97 -87.87 50.81 -11.35
N VAL A 98 -89.09 50.61 -11.84
CA VAL A 98 -90.26 50.28 -11.02
C VAL A 98 -90.82 48.94 -11.47
N ALA A 99 -90.85 47.95 -10.58
CA ALA A 99 -91.49 46.67 -10.83
C ALA A 99 -93.01 46.81 -10.73
N ASN A 100 -93.71 46.44 -11.80
CA ASN A 100 -95.17 46.46 -11.90
C ASN A 100 -95.70 45.02 -11.85
N ALA A 101 -96.08 44.56 -10.66
CA ALA A 101 -96.44 43.16 -10.44
C ALA A 101 -97.68 42.73 -11.21
N GLY A 102 -98.65 43.63 -11.39
CA GLY A 102 -99.96 43.31 -11.97
C GLY A 102 -99.97 43.17 -13.48
N ASP A 103 -99.01 43.75 -14.20
CA ASP A 103 -98.88 43.64 -15.65
C ASP A 103 -97.55 43.02 -16.11
N ASN A 104 -96.79 42.43 -15.18
CA ASN A 104 -95.54 41.71 -15.43
C ASN A 104 -94.47 42.58 -16.13
N SER A 105 -94.39 43.86 -15.78
CA SER A 105 -93.48 44.81 -16.44
C SER A 105 -92.57 45.57 -15.48
N VAL A 106 -91.55 46.25 -16.03
CA VAL A 106 -90.69 47.19 -15.33
C VAL A 106 -90.72 48.53 -16.03
N SER A 107 -91.21 49.58 -15.36
CA SER A 107 -91.17 50.95 -15.88
C SER A 107 -89.79 51.55 -15.66
N VAL A 108 -89.20 52.14 -16.71
CA VAL A 108 -87.95 52.90 -16.64
C VAL A 108 -88.28 54.39 -16.68
N ILE A 109 -87.90 55.10 -15.64
CA ILE A 109 -88.11 56.54 -15.46
C ILE A 109 -86.78 57.24 -15.66
N ARG A 110 -86.71 58.22 -16.56
CA ARG A 110 -85.56 59.14 -16.65
C ARG A 110 -85.70 60.21 -15.58
N ILE A 111 -84.63 60.42 -14.83
CA ILE A 111 -84.51 61.42 -13.77
C ILE A 111 -83.76 62.63 -14.34
N SER A 112 -84.23 63.82 -14.00
CA SER A 112 -83.63 65.12 -14.35
C SER A 112 -83.69 66.01 -13.12
N ASN A 113 -82.71 66.90 -12.96
CA ASN A 113 -82.67 67.88 -11.87
C ASN A 113 -83.88 68.80 -11.85
N ASN A 114 -84.54 69.00 -13.00
CA ASN A 114 -85.83 69.68 -13.06
C ASN A 114 -86.94 68.62 -12.88
N PRO A 115 -87.75 68.70 -11.81
CA PRO A 115 -88.83 67.74 -11.58
C PRO A 115 -89.78 67.61 -12.78
N SER A 116 -90.02 68.71 -13.51
CA SER A 116 -90.91 68.73 -14.68
C SER A 116 -90.43 67.83 -15.84
N ASP A 117 -89.15 67.50 -15.89
CA ASP A 117 -88.55 66.68 -16.96
C ASP A 117 -88.47 65.18 -16.58
N ILE A 118 -88.76 64.82 -15.33
CA ILE A 118 -88.76 63.42 -14.87
C ILE A 118 -89.90 62.66 -15.56
N THR A 119 -89.63 61.60 -16.30
CA THR A 119 -90.65 60.96 -17.15
C THR A 119 -90.42 59.47 -17.31
N VAL A 120 -91.50 58.69 -17.44
CA VAL A 120 -91.41 57.29 -17.83
C VAL A 120 -91.01 57.24 -19.30
N VAL A 121 -89.84 56.66 -19.58
CA VAL A 121 -89.28 56.59 -20.93
C VAL A 121 -89.46 55.22 -21.58
N ARG A 122 -89.76 54.19 -20.78
CA ARG A 122 -89.90 52.81 -21.27
C ARG A 122 -90.70 51.97 -20.28
N SER A 123 -91.35 50.93 -20.79
CA SER A 123 -91.86 49.80 -20.00
C SER A 123 -91.33 48.51 -20.62
N ILE A 124 -90.74 47.64 -19.81
CA ILE A 124 -90.09 46.40 -20.24
C ILE A 124 -90.93 45.24 -19.73
N LEU A 125 -91.46 44.41 -20.61
CA LEU A 125 -92.14 43.17 -20.21
C LEU A 125 -91.09 42.19 -19.70
N VAL A 126 -91.25 41.74 -18.46
CA VAL A 126 -90.40 40.74 -17.81
C VAL A 126 -91.21 39.48 -17.55
N GLY A 127 -90.82 38.65 -16.57
CA GLY A 127 -91.58 37.48 -16.15
C GLY A 127 -92.70 37.80 -15.16
N PHE A 128 -93.31 36.75 -14.62
CA PHE A 128 -94.52 36.84 -13.79
C PHE A 128 -94.27 37.53 -12.44
N GLY A 129 -95.09 38.53 -12.11
CA GLY A 129 -95.13 39.19 -10.80
C GLY A 129 -93.79 39.75 -10.35
N PRO A 130 -93.20 40.73 -11.05
CA PRO A 130 -91.98 41.40 -10.61
C PRO A 130 -92.19 42.12 -9.27
N TRP A 131 -91.24 41.95 -8.35
CA TRP A 131 -91.36 42.45 -6.97
C TRP A 131 -90.19 43.35 -6.58
N GLY A 132 -89.07 42.78 -6.12
CA GLY A 132 -87.86 43.52 -5.75
C GLY A 132 -87.06 43.95 -6.99
N VAL A 133 -86.46 45.14 -6.93
CA VAL A 133 -85.60 45.68 -8.00
C VAL A 133 -84.27 46.16 -7.40
N ALA A 134 -83.15 45.86 -8.07
CA ALA A 134 -81.85 46.41 -7.74
C ALA A 134 -81.08 46.79 -9.01
N VAL A 135 -80.30 47.87 -8.96
CA VAL A 135 -79.43 48.30 -10.07
C VAL A 135 -77.98 47.99 -9.71
N SER A 136 -77.20 47.47 -10.65
CA SER A 136 -75.78 47.23 -10.43
C SER A 136 -75.01 48.54 -10.18
N PRO A 137 -73.91 48.49 -9.42
CA PRO A 137 -73.16 49.70 -9.04
C PRO A 137 -72.57 50.45 -10.24
N ASP A 138 -72.23 49.70 -11.29
CA ASP A 138 -71.69 50.20 -12.55
C ASP A 138 -72.76 50.70 -13.54
N ASN A 139 -74.05 50.71 -13.14
CA ASN A 139 -75.22 51.00 -13.98
C ASN A 139 -75.38 50.09 -15.21
N ALA A 140 -74.69 48.95 -15.29
CA ALA A 140 -74.77 48.09 -16.47
C ALA A 140 -76.02 47.22 -16.50
N LYS A 141 -76.54 46.80 -15.33
CA LYS A 141 -77.59 45.79 -15.20
C LYS A 141 -78.66 46.19 -14.18
N VAL A 142 -79.88 45.74 -14.41
CA VAL A 142 -80.99 45.81 -13.45
C VAL A 142 -81.47 44.40 -13.16
N TYR A 143 -81.55 44.05 -11.88
CA TYR A 143 -81.98 42.75 -11.39
C TYR A 143 -83.37 42.88 -10.79
N VAL A 144 -84.28 42.01 -11.21
CA VAL A 144 -85.69 42.06 -10.82
C VAL A 144 -86.13 40.68 -10.36
N GLY A 145 -86.56 40.57 -9.10
CA GLY A 145 -87.14 39.34 -8.56
C GLY A 145 -88.52 39.09 -9.15
N LEU A 146 -88.77 37.85 -9.60
CA LEU A 146 -90.03 37.41 -10.19
C LEU A 146 -90.71 36.35 -9.32
N SER A 147 -92.04 36.42 -9.21
CA SER A 147 -92.84 35.51 -8.39
C SER A 147 -92.80 34.04 -8.84
N ASP A 148 -92.27 33.74 -10.03
CA ASP A 148 -92.02 32.39 -10.52
C ASP A 148 -90.75 31.73 -9.96
N GLY A 149 -90.03 32.44 -9.08
CA GLY A 149 -88.83 31.94 -8.42
C GLY A 149 -87.54 32.22 -9.18
N SER A 150 -87.53 33.24 -10.04
CA SER A 150 -86.39 33.63 -10.86
C SER A 150 -86.02 35.11 -10.70
N VAL A 151 -84.83 35.48 -11.17
CA VAL A 151 -84.38 36.87 -11.27
C VAL A 151 -84.19 37.23 -12.73
N ALA A 152 -84.95 38.21 -13.22
CA ALA A 152 -84.72 38.81 -14.52
C ALA A 152 -83.55 39.79 -14.46
N VAL A 153 -82.63 39.71 -15.42
CA VAL A 153 -81.47 40.60 -15.57
C VAL A 153 -81.62 41.39 -16.85
N ILE A 154 -81.91 42.68 -16.72
CA ILE A 154 -82.06 43.62 -17.83
C ILE A 154 -80.72 44.30 -18.06
N ASP A 155 -80.25 44.33 -19.32
CA ASP A 155 -79.09 45.13 -19.72
C ASP A 155 -79.51 46.58 -19.96
N VAL A 156 -78.89 47.53 -19.25
CA VAL A 156 -79.24 48.95 -19.38
C VAL A 156 -78.94 49.49 -20.79
N ASN A 157 -77.90 48.97 -21.46
CA ASN A 157 -77.50 49.40 -22.80
C ASN A 157 -78.19 48.62 -23.92
N ASN A 158 -78.80 47.47 -23.62
CA ASN A 158 -79.53 46.63 -24.57
C ASN A 158 -80.92 46.29 -24.02
N SER A 159 -81.73 47.32 -23.86
CA SER A 159 -82.83 47.38 -22.88
C SER A 159 -84.13 46.69 -23.28
N ASP A 160 -84.19 45.99 -24.42
CA ASP A 160 -85.35 45.16 -24.85
C ASP A 160 -85.16 43.68 -24.53
N HIS A 161 -83.98 43.28 -24.04
CA HIS A 161 -83.65 41.91 -23.71
C HIS A 161 -83.34 41.77 -22.22
N TYR A 162 -83.99 40.79 -21.57
CA TYR A 162 -83.61 40.29 -20.25
C TYR A 162 -83.19 38.83 -20.33
N THR A 163 -82.29 38.43 -19.45
CA THR A 163 -82.00 37.02 -19.16
C THR A 163 -82.65 36.64 -17.84
N VAL A 164 -82.84 35.34 -17.59
CA VAL A 164 -83.47 34.84 -16.37
C VAL A 164 -82.51 33.91 -15.64
N ILE A 165 -82.35 34.14 -14.34
CA ILE A 165 -81.56 33.30 -13.45
C ILE A 165 -82.53 32.56 -12.51
N PRO A 166 -82.63 31.22 -12.59
CA PRO A 166 -83.45 30.44 -11.67
C PRO A 166 -82.84 30.49 -10.25
N VAL A 167 -83.61 30.97 -9.26
CA VAL A 167 -83.16 31.03 -7.85
C VAL A 167 -83.92 30.05 -6.94
N GLY A 168 -85.16 29.68 -7.30
CA GLY A 168 -85.85 28.49 -6.78
C GLY A 168 -87.01 28.73 -5.79
N GLY A 169 -87.28 29.96 -5.37
CA GLY A 169 -88.44 30.33 -4.54
C GLY A 169 -88.70 31.84 -4.57
N MET A 170 -89.68 32.35 -3.83
CA MET A 170 -90.21 33.73 -3.98
C MET A 170 -89.15 34.81 -3.66
N PRO A 171 -88.62 35.51 -4.69
CA PRO A 171 -87.54 36.49 -4.54
C PRO A 171 -88.11 37.87 -4.19
N ASN A 172 -88.22 38.18 -2.89
CA ASN A 172 -88.94 39.36 -2.41
C ASN A 172 -88.02 40.59 -2.31
N GLY A 173 -86.88 40.45 -1.65
CA GLY A 173 -85.83 41.47 -1.52
C GLY A 173 -84.65 41.16 -2.42
N ILE A 174 -84.06 42.20 -3.00
CA ILE A 174 -82.89 42.09 -3.85
C ILE A 174 -81.96 43.28 -3.64
N VAL A 175 -80.67 43.02 -3.52
CA VAL A 175 -79.64 44.07 -3.48
C VAL A 175 -78.45 43.64 -4.33
N ALA A 176 -78.04 44.52 -5.25
CA ALA A 176 -76.77 44.35 -5.95
C ALA A 176 -75.67 44.93 -5.06
N ALA A 177 -74.64 44.14 -4.77
CA ALA A 177 -73.49 44.56 -3.99
C ALA A 177 -72.14 44.29 -4.66
N GLY A 178 -71.48 45.34 -5.15
CA GLY A 178 -70.26 45.20 -5.95
C GLY A 178 -70.52 44.36 -7.21
N SER A 179 -69.78 43.26 -7.36
CA SER A 179 -69.98 42.29 -8.45
C SER A 179 -70.99 41.18 -8.12
N ARG A 180 -71.63 41.20 -6.95
CA ARG A 180 -72.57 40.17 -6.49
C ARG A 180 -73.99 40.71 -6.42
N VAL A 181 -74.97 39.82 -6.44
CA VAL A 181 -76.38 40.15 -6.19
C VAL A 181 -76.92 39.18 -5.15
N TYR A 182 -77.60 39.71 -4.15
CA TYR A 182 -78.17 38.96 -3.05
C TYR A 182 -79.69 39.06 -3.15
N VAL A 183 -80.34 37.91 -3.05
CA VAL A 183 -81.79 37.77 -3.26
C VAL A 183 -82.35 37.00 -2.09
N SER A 184 -83.33 37.55 -1.38
CA SER A 184 -84.03 36.81 -0.34
C SER A 184 -85.06 35.89 -0.97
N ASP A 185 -85.01 34.61 -0.59
CA ASP A 185 -85.92 33.56 -1.02
C ASP A 185 -86.75 33.15 0.19
N ALA A 186 -87.94 33.76 0.25
CA ALA A 186 -88.95 33.59 1.28
C ALA A 186 -89.37 32.12 1.44
N THR A 187 -89.68 31.46 0.32
CA THR A 187 -90.25 30.11 0.31
C THR A 187 -89.29 29.06 0.89
N ASN A 188 -87.99 29.26 0.69
CA ASN A 188 -86.96 28.31 1.11
C ASN A 188 -86.13 28.82 2.31
N SER A 189 -86.54 29.90 2.96
CA SER A 189 -85.86 30.48 4.13
C SER A 189 -84.35 30.68 3.90
N GLN A 190 -83.98 31.32 2.79
CA GLN A 190 -82.57 31.49 2.39
C GLN A 190 -82.29 32.83 1.68
N VAL A 191 -81.01 33.20 1.60
CA VAL A 191 -80.48 34.25 0.71
C VAL A 191 -79.66 33.59 -0.40
N VAL A 192 -80.04 33.85 -1.64
CA VAL A 192 -79.35 33.37 -2.84
C VAL A 192 -78.33 34.42 -3.29
N VAL A 193 -77.10 33.98 -3.54
CA VAL A 193 -76.00 34.81 -4.04
C VAL A 193 -75.75 34.50 -5.50
N ILE A 194 -75.83 35.53 -6.33
CA ILE A 194 -75.60 35.50 -7.77
C ILE A 194 -74.29 36.22 -8.06
N ASP A 195 -73.47 35.67 -8.94
CA ASP A 195 -72.37 36.40 -9.56
C ASP A 195 -72.90 37.29 -10.68
N GLY A 196 -72.69 38.60 -10.57
CA GLY A 196 -73.18 39.58 -11.53
C GLY A 196 -72.57 39.42 -12.92
N PRO A 197 -71.23 39.31 -13.05
CA PRO A 197 -70.57 39.09 -14.34
C PRO A 197 -70.99 37.81 -15.06
N THR A 198 -71.02 36.66 -14.37
CA THR A 198 -71.35 35.37 -15.01
C THR A 198 -72.85 35.06 -15.01
N GLN A 199 -73.67 35.85 -14.32
CA GLN A 199 -75.13 35.68 -14.21
C GLN A 199 -75.54 34.29 -13.72
N SER A 200 -74.78 33.75 -12.77
CA SER A 200 -75.03 32.41 -12.22
C SER A 200 -75.21 32.44 -10.72
N VAL A 201 -76.11 31.61 -10.20
CA VAL A 201 -76.19 31.34 -8.76
C VAL A 201 -74.88 30.67 -8.34
N ILE A 202 -74.17 31.29 -7.41
CA ILE A 202 -72.92 30.76 -6.86
C ILE A 202 -73.11 30.20 -5.46
N ARG A 203 -74.17 30.62 -4.74
CA ARG A 203 -74.41 30.17 -3.37
C ARG A 203 -75.88 30.34 -2.96
N LYS A 204 -76.31 29.49 -2.03
CA LYS A 204 -77.55 29.64 -1.28
C LYS A 204 -77.23 29.56 0.21
N ILE A 205 -77.73 30.51 0.99
CA ILE A 205 -77.39 30.68 2.40
C ILE A 205 -78.68 30.60 3.21
N SER A 206 -78.86 29.55 3.99
CA SER A 206 -80.04 29.41 4.86
C SER A 206 -80.02 30.50 5.95
N VAL A 207 -81.14 31.20 6.11
CA VAL A 207 -81.38 32.19 7.19
C VAL A 207 -82.15 31.58 8.36
N GLY A 208 -82.88 30.49 8.12
CA GLY A 208 -83.68 29.77 9.10
C GLY A 208 -84.25 28.48 8.51
N ALA A 209 -85.10 27.78 9.27
CA ALA A 209 -85.75 26.54 8.82
C ALA A 209 -87.19 26.80 8.33
N PRO A 210 -87.58 26.34 7.12
CA PRO A 210 -88.97 26.43 6.66
C PRO A 210 -89.91 25.59 7.57
N PRO A 211 -91.12 26.06 7.91
CA PRO A 211 -91.80 27.28 7.43
C PRO A 211 -91.59 28.51 8.34
N ASN A 212 -90.66 28.45 9.29
CA ASN A 212 -90.58 29.41 10.41
C ASN A 212 -89.70 30.64 10.12
N SER A 213 -89.29 30.84 8.86
CA SER A 213 -88.42 31.93 8.43
C SER A 213 -88.83 32.38 7.02
N ASP A 214 -89.04 33.68 6.88
CA ASP A 214 -89.51 34.37 5.69
C ASP A 214 -88.65 35.64 5.46
N PRO A 215 -87.46 35.51 4.85
CA PRO A 215 -86.56 36.64 4.61
C PRO A 215 -87.15 37.64 3.62
N MET A 216 -87.24 38.91 4.04
CA MET A 216 -87.85 40.01 3.30
C MET A 216 -86.81 40.97 2.71
N GLY A 217 -86.52 42.07 3.40
CA GLY A 217 -85.68 43.17 2.92
C GLY A 217 -84.19 42.86 3.01
N LEU A 218 -83.42 43.39 2.06
CA LEU A 218 -81.97 43.30 2.04
C LEU A 218 -81.34 44.69 1.90
N VAL A 219 -80.26 44.95 2.62
CA VAL A 219 -79.43 46.15 2.43
C VAL A 219 -77.94 45.81 2.53
N ALA A 220 -77.12 46.44 1.68
CA ALA A 220 -75.67 46.30 1.71
C ALA A 220 -75.01 47.51 2.38
N ASN A 221 -73.86 47.28 3.04
CA ASN A 221 -73.06 48.40 3.57
C ASN A 221 -72.37 49.20 2.45
N PRO A 222 -71.90 50.46 2.68
CA PRO A 222 -71.39 51.30 1.59
C PRO A 222 -70.07 50.77 1.01
N SER A 223 -69.35 49.96 1.77
CA SER A 223 -68.15 49.26 1.33
C SER A 223 -68.45 47.93 0.63
N TRP A 224 -69.72 47.54 0.52
CA TRP A 224 -70.19 46.31 -0.14
C TRP A 224 -69.65 45.01 0.49
N THR A 225 -69.10 45.11 1.69
CA THR A 225 -68.46 44.00 2.41
C THR A 225 -69.46 43.18 3.22
N ARG A 226 -70.66 43.72 3.51
CA ARG A 226 -71.69 43.08 4.32
C ARG A 226 -73.08 43.33 3.74
N VAL A 227 -73.96 42.34 3.90
CA VAL A 227 -75.38 42.42 3.56
C VAL A 227 -76.20 42.03 4.79
N TYR A 228 -77.25 42.78 5.06
CA TYR A 228 -78.16 42.57 6.18
C TYR A 228 -79.54 42.17 5.64
N VAL A 229 -80.19 41.21 6.29
CA VAL A 229 -81.49 40.67 5.92
C VAL A 229 -82.48 40.81 7.07
N THR A 230 -83.73 41.17 6.77
CA THR A 230 -84.85 41.05 7.72
C THR A 230 -85.55 39.71 7.52
N ASP A 231 -85.95 39.07 8.61
CA ASP A 231 -86.65 37.77 8.60
C ASP A 231 -87.93 37.86 9.44
N ILE A 232 -89.02 37.30 8.92
CA ILE A 232 -90.32 37.18 9.61
C ILE A 232 -90.54 35.72 9.99
N GLY A 233 -90.61 35.41 11.29
CA GLY A 233 -90.97 34.09 11.79
C GLY A 233 -92.48 33.88 11.92
N PHE A 234 -92.96 32.66 11.68
CA PHE A 234 -94.34 32.24 11.99
C PHE A 234 -94.31 31.17 13.08
N ASP A 235 -94.96 31.36 14.24
CA ASP A 235 -95.21 30.26 15.17
C ASP A 235 -96.66 30.20 15.69
N MET A 236 -97.29 29.03 15.56
CA MET A 236 -98.72 28.79 15.82
C MET A 236 -99.02 28.16 17.21
N GLY A 237 -98.06 28.15 18.13
CA GLY A 237 -98.21 27.37 19.38
C GLY A 237 -97.56 28.00 20.59
N CYS A 238 -98.07 29.13 21.08
CA CYS A 238 -97.61 29.75 22.34
C CYS A 238 -96.08 29.82 22.43
N LEU A 239 -95.48 30.37 21.38
CA LEU A 239 -94.06 30.63 21.26
C LEU A 239 -93.84 32.13 21.28
N ILE A 240 -92.75 32.52 21.94
CA ILE A 240 -92.21 33.86 21.94
C ILE A 240 -91.87 34.15 20.47
N ASP A 241 -92.62 35.03 19.79
CA ASP A 241 -92.25 35.54 18.47
C ASP A 241 -90.92 36.30 18.64
N VAL A 242 -89.81 35.59 18.42
CA VAL A 242 -88.48 36.17 18.39
C VAL A 242 -88.29 36.70 16.98
N LEU A 243 -88.19 38.02 16.84
CA LEU A 243 -87.62 38.61 15.64
C LEU A 243 -86.15 38.16 15.54
N GLU A 244 -85.78 37.53 14.43
CA GLU A 244 -84.38 37.23 14.12
C GLU A 244 -83.96 37.99 12.84
N GLY A 245 -83.52 39.24 12.99
CA GLY A 245 -82.68 39.83 11.95
C GLY A 245 -81.36 39.05 11.89
N SER A 246 -81.23 38.10 10.95
CA SER A 246 -79.99 37.34 10.81
C SER A 246 -78.93 38.18 10.10
N VAL A 247 -77.77 38.35 10.73
CA VAL A 247 -76.60 38.97 10.09
C VAL A 247 -75.88 37.88 9.29
N ILE A 248 -76.03 37.87 7.97
CA ILE A 248 -75.19 37.05 7.11
C ILE A 248 -73.97 37.88 6.68
N ASP A 249 -72.84 37.66 7.34
CA ASP A 249 -71.55 38.13 6.82
C ASP A 249 -71.21 37.32 5.56
N THR A 250 -71.48 37.91 4.40
CA THR A 250 -71.21 37.33 3.08
C THR A 250 -69.92 37.87 2.48
N ASN A 251 -68.89 38.09 3.32
CA ASN A 251 -67.58 38.60 2.91
C ASN A 251 -67.14 38.05 1.53
N PRO A 252 -67.07 38.91 0.50
CA PRO A 252 -66.74 38.51 -0.87
C PRO A 252 -65.34 37.88 -1.01
N ALA A 253 -64.41 38.19 -0.09
CA ALA A 253 -63.03 37.70 -0.14
C ALA A 253 -62.87 36.23 0.29
N LEU A 254 -63.87 35.64 0.95
CA LEU A 254 -63.84 34.24 1.41
C LEU A 254 -64.52 33.28 0.41
N VAL A 255 -64.91 33.76 -0.77
CA VAL A 255 -65.75 33.03 -1.73
C VAL A 255 -64.93 32.15 -2.71
N ASP A 256 -63.62 32.35 -2.82
CA ASP A 256 -62.78 31.63 -3.79
C ASP A 256 -62.07 30.37 -3.24
N ASP A 257 -62.41 29.88 -2.03
CA ASP A 257 -61.84 28.65 -1.48
C ASP A 257 -62.76 27.41 -1.70
N PRO A 258 -62.37 26.46 -2.57
CA PRO A 258 -63.15 25.25 -2.84
C PRO A 258 -63.18 24.23 -1.67
N ARG A 259 -62.55 24.51 -0.53
CA ARG A 259 -62.53 23.61 0.65
C ARG A 259 -63.41 24.05 1.82
N ASN A 260 -64.11 25.18 1.74
CA ASN A 260 -64.95 25.64 2.85
C ASN A 260 -66.39 25.15 2.73
N ASN A 261 -66.67 24.05 3.44
CA ASN A 261 -67.98 23.80 4.04
C ASN A 261 -68.42 25.10 4.74
N PRO A 262 -69.67 25.57 4.59
CA PRO A 262 -70.06 26.89 5.06
C PRO A 262 -69.78 26.99 6.54
N VAL A 263 -69.16 28.09 6.98
CA VAL A 263 -69.40 28.56 8.34
C VAL A 263 -70.87 29.01 8.35
N VAL A 264 -71.76 28.03 8.43
CA VAL A 264 -73.04 28.20 9.08
C VAL A 264 -72.64 28.36 10.53
N GLN A 265 -72.43 29.60 10.97
CA GLN A 265 -72.69 29.85 12.37
C GLN A 265 -74.21 29.86 12.48
N THR A 266 -74.78 28.65 12.59
CA THR A 266 -76.03 28.46 13.29
C THR A 266 -75.74 29.01 14.68
N LEU A 267 -76.19 30.23 14.98
CA LEU A 267 -76.25 30.63 16.37
C LEU A 267 -77.42 29.87 16.98
N VAL A 268 -77.15 28.64 17.42
CA VAL A 268 -78.01 27.92 18.34
C VAL A 268 -77.89 28.63 19.69
N ILE A 269 -78.96 29.25 20.17
CA ILE A 269 -79.04 29.72 21.56
C ILE A 269 -79.74 28.62 22.37
N ASP A 270 -79.02 28.04 23.34
CA ASP A 270 -79.62 27.21 24.38
C ASP A 270 -80.19 28.12 25.51
N PRO A 271 -81.28 27.71 26.17
CA PRO A 271 -82.22 28.58 26.87
C PRO A 271 -81.83 28.90 28.33
N TYR A 272 -82.52 29.91 28.87
CA TYR A 272 -82.79 30.25 30.30
C TYR A 272 -82.12 31.52 30.88
N PRO A 273 -82.74 32.20 31.88
CA PRO A 273 -84.10 32.07 32.42
C PRO A 273 -84.96 33.35 32.31
N LEU A 274 -86.26 33.10 32.22
CA LEU A 274 -87.39 34.02 32.36
C LEU A 274 -87.34 34.87 33.66
N ASN A 275 -87.51 36.21 33.56
CA ASN A 275 -88.43 36.98 34.42
C ASN A 275 -88.55 38.47 33.98
N PRO A 276 -89.60 39.21 34.40
CA PRO A 276 -90.74 39.64 33.60
C PRO A 276 -90.58 41.03 32.95
N CYS A 277 -91.10 41.21 31.74
CA CYS A 277 -91.14 42.50 31.05
C CYS A 277 -92.39 43.34 31.41
N PRO A 278 -92.29 44.69 31.36
CA PRO A 278 -93.42 45.62 31.35
C PRO A 278 -94.28 45.52 30.08
N THR A 279 -95.51 46.02 30.17
CA THR A 279 -96.64 45.81 29.26
C THR A 279 -96.74 46.86 28.13
N ASP A 280 -96.31 46.54 26.90
CA ASP A 280 -96.86 47.15 25.67
C ASP A 280 -97.01 46.09 24.55
N ASN A 281 -98.25 45.90 24.07
CA ASN A 281 -98.68 44.71 23.31
C ASN A 281 -99.05 45.08 21.86
N THR A 282 -98.08 45.17 20.95
CA THR A 282 -98.35 45.38 19.52
C THR A 282 -97.49 44.44 18.67
N GLY A 283 -98.07 43.34 18.18
CA GLY A 283 -97.40 42.39 17.29
C GLY A 283 -96.92 43.08 16.02
N ALA A 284 -95.60 43.18 15.84
CA ALA A 284 -94.98 43.96 14.79
C ALA A 284 -94.14 43.08 13.85
N ALA A 285 -94.50 42.99 12.56
CA ALA A 285 -93.74 42.22 11.57
C ALA A 285 -92.67 43.10 10.90
N PRO A 286 -91.36 42.74 10.94
CA PRO A 286 -90.30 43.50 10.27
C PRO A 286 -90.35 43.26 8.76
N SER A 287 -90.30 44.31 7.95
CA SER A 287 -90.35 44.14 6.48
C SER A 287 -89.20 44.86 5.78
N GLY A 288 -89.23 46.20 5.74
CA GLY A 288 -88.19 47.01 5.11
C GLY A 288 -86.95 47.23 5.98
N ILE A 289 -85.79 47.32 5.33
CA ILE A 289 -84.51 47.69 5.95
C ILE A 289 -83.76 48.74 5.12
N ALA A 290 -83.18 49.73 5.79
CA ALA A 290 -82.34 50.76 5.21
C ALA A 290 -81.12 51.00 6.10
N MET A 291 -80.13 51.76 5.60
CA MET A 291 -78.89 52.00 6.32
C MET A 291 -78.42 53.45 6.14
N SER A 292 -77.79 54.03 7.15
CA SER A 292 -77.25 55.39 7.06
C SER A 292 -76.15 55.50 5.98
N PRO A 293 -75.97 56.67 5.35
CA PRO A 293 -74.97 56.87 4.28
C PRO A 293 -73.53 56.56 4.70
N ASP A 294 -73.19 56.79 5.97
CA ASP A 294 -71.89 56.48 6.56
C ASP A 294 -71.74 54.99 6.95
N GLY A 295 -72.79 54.18 6.81
CA GLY A 295 -72.83 52.78 7.18
C GLY A 295 -72.84 52.51 8.68
N SER A 296 -73.05 53.53 9.52
CA SER A 296 -72.99 53.39 10.98
C SER A 296 -74.29 52.95 11.64
N ARG A 297 -75.44 53.00 10.95
CA ARG A 297 -76.76 52.65 11.50
C ARG A 297 -77.64 51.90 10.51
N LEU A 298 -78.40 50.91 10.99
CA LEU A 298 -79.50 50.27 10.26
C LEU A 298 -80.85 50.79 10.79
N TYR A 299 -81.82 50.89 9.89
CA TYR A 299 -83.19 51.29 10.16
C TYR A 299 -84.12 50.17 9.68
N VAL A 300 -84.89 49.60 10.59
CA VAL A 300 -85.83 48.51 10.30
C VAL A 300 -87.25 49.00 10.52
N ALA A 301 -88.10 48.88 9.49
CA ALA A 301 -89.50 49.23 9.58
C ALA A 301 -90.32 48.04 10.11
N ASN A 302 -91.12 48.27 11.15
CA ASN A 302 -91.98 47.26 11.76
C ASN A 302 -93.46 47.63 11.58
N ASN A 303 -94.27 46.67 11.15
CA ASN A 303 -95.71 46.84 10.94
C ASN A 303 -96.47 46.45 12.20
N ALA A 304 -96.83 47.43 13.04
CA ALA A 304 -97.69 47.22 14.21
C ALA A 304 -99.06 47.88 13.98
N VAL A 305 -100.13 47.24 14.48
CA VAL A 305 -101.48 47.81 14.48
C VAL A 305 -101.92 48.04 15.92
N ASN A 306 -102.49 49.21 16.22
CA ASN A 306 -103.14 49.44 17.50
C ASN A 306 -104.39 48.54 17.58
N PRO A 307 -104.47 47.61 18.55
CA PRO A 307 -105.58 46.66 18.62
C PRO A 307 -106.93 47.30 18.95
N ASP A 308 -106.96 48.50 19.55
CA ASP A 308 -108.19 49.18 19.96
C ASP A 308 -108.70 50.17 18.90
N THR A 309 -107.79 50.85 18.19
CA THR A 309 -108.15 51.87 17.18
C THR A 309 -108.03 51.38 15.74
N HIS A 310 -107.42 50.22 15.53
CA HIS A 310 -107.00 49.71 14.21
C HIS A 310 -106.09 50.66 13.42
N GLU A 311 -105.46 51.63 14.09
CA GLU A 311 -104.49 52.54 13.45
C GLU A 311 -103.11 51.89 13.31
N ALA A 312 -102.43 52.15 12.19
CA ALA A 312 -101.05 51.70 11.96
C ALA A 312 -100.06 52.44 12.88
N LEU A 313 -99.33 51.70 13.70
CA LEU A 313 -98.21 52.15 14.52
C LEU A 313 -96.90 51.82 13.80
N ASN A 314 -96.51 52.62 12.81
CA ASN A 314 -95.27 52.40 12.07
C ASN A 314 -94.05 52.72 12.97
N LYS A 315 -93.48 51.69 13.63
CA LYS A 315 -92.30 51.82 14.49
C LYS A 315 -91.03 51.55 13.67
N VAL A 316 -90.06 52.47 13.70
CA VAL A 316 -88.71 52.23 13.15
C VAL A 316 -87.75 51.86 14.26
N THR A 317 -87.12 50.69 14.14
CA THR A 317 -85.99 50.30 14.99
C THR A 317 -84.70 50.86 14.42
N ILE A 318 -83.95 51.60 15.24
CA ILE A 318 -82.61 52.12 14.88
C ILE A 318 -81.56 51.23 15.55
N ILE A 319 -80.65 50.68 14.75
CA ILE A 319 -79.55 49.83 15.21
C ILE A 319 -78.25 50.55 14.90
N THR A 320 -77.47 50.90 15.92
CA THR A 320 -76.13 51.48 15.72
C THR A 320 -75.09 50.38 15.62
N LEU A 321 -74.25 50.42 14.60
CA LEU A 321 -73.20 49.45 14.33
C LEU A 321 -71.87 49.96 14.91
N SER A 322 -71.40 49.39 16.01
CA SER A 322 -70.05 49.61 16.54
C SER A 322 -69.07 48.61 15.92
N ASP A 323 -68.04 49.13 15.24
CA ASP A 323 -66.76 48.47 14.91
C ASP A 323 -66.76 46.95 14.62
N GLY A 324 -67.72 46.48 13.83
CA GLY A 324 -67.74 45.12 13.30
C GLY A 324 -68.61 44.13 14.08
N SER A 325 -69.33 44.57 15.12
CA SER A 325 -70.25 43.77 15.94
C SER A 325 -71.52 43.34 15.20
N ARG A 326 -72.07 42.17 15.57
CA ARG A 326 -73.38 41.64 15.13
C ARG A 326 -74.51 42.32 15.89
N ALA A 327 -75.59 42.70 15.20
CA ALA A 327 -76.78 43.22 15.84
C ALA A 327 -77.90 42.17 15.82
N TYR A 328 -78.50 41.93 16.99
CA TYR A 328 -79.73 41.15 17.15
C TYR A 328 -80.79 42.09 17.73
N VAL A 329 -82.02 42.04 17.22
CA VAL A 329 -83.16 42.72 17.82
C VAL A 329 -84.29 41.70 17.95
N GLY A 330 -84.56 41.25 19.17
CA GLY A 330 -85.80 40.54 19.51
C GLY A 330 -86.82 41.54 20.08
N VAL A 331 -88.05 41.51 19.58
CA VAL A 331 -89.19 42.28 20.14
C VAL A 331 -90.20 41.26 20.64
N GLY A 332 -90.30 41.07 21.95
CA GLY A 332 -91.17 40.04 22.52
C GLY A 332 -92.64 40.48 22.54
N THR A 333 -93.57 39.58 22.18
CA THR A 333 -94.99 39.74 22.48
C THR A 333 -95.53 38.52 23.23
N THR A 334 -96.48 38.74 24.16
CA THR A 334 -97.19 37.67 24.88
C THR A 334 -98.69 37.83 24.69
N ARG A 335 -99.36 36.85 24.04
CA ARG A 335 -100.49 36.04 24.60
C ARG A 335 -101.40 35.40 23.52
N GLY A 336 -101.47 34.06 23.56
CA GLY A 336 -102.71 33.26 23.57
C GLY A 336 -103.42 32.96 22.23
N PRO A 337 -103.99 31.75 22.06
CA PRO A 337 -104.55 31.29 20.79
C PRO A 337 -105.93 31.95 20.54
N SER A 338 -106.00 32.79 19.53
CA SER A 338 -107.26 33.25 18.93
C SER A 338 -107.07 33.30 17.42
N PRO A 339 -108.05 32.88 16.60
CA PRO A 339 -107.93 32.88 15.15
C PRO A 339 -108.06 34.32 14.65
N PHE A 340 -106.97 35.08 14.73
CA PHE A 340 -106.88 36.39 14.10
C PHE A 340 -106.36 36.23 12.69
N VAL A 341 -107.12 36.80 11.76
CA VAL A 341 -106.78 37.01 10.37
C VAL A 341 -105.33 37.49 10.30
N SER A 342 -104.45 36.70 9.67
CA SER A 342 -103.09 37.15 9.35
C SER A 342 -103.19 38.54 8.74
N PRO A 343 -102.56 39.58 9.34
CA PRO A 343 -102.34 40.78 8.57
C PRO A 343 -101.51 40.33 7.37
N SER A 344 -102.07 40.54 6.18
CA SER A 344 -101.35 40.32 4.92
C SER A 344 -99.95 40.91 5.09
N PRO A 345 -98.86 40.20 4.74
CA PRO A 345 -97.51 40.72 4.81
C PRO A 345 -97.37 41.84 3.78
N SER A 346 -97.87 43.02 4.13
CA SER A 346 -97.72 44.23 3.34
C SER A 346 -96.40 44.87 3.76
N SER A 347 -95.54 45.07 2.76
CA SER A 347 -94.13 45.38 2.92
C SER A 347 -93.95 46.87 3.17
N ILE A 348 -93.65 47.26 4.41
CA ILE A 348 -93.33 48.65 4.71
C ILE A 348 -91.96 48.97 4.12
N GLY A 349 -91.92 49.73 3.03
CA GLY A 349 -90.64 50.23 2.53
C GLY A 349 -90.10 51.37 3.40
N ILE A 350 -88.78 51.37 3.53
CA ILE A 350 -87.98 52.34 4.26
C ILE A 350 -86.74 52.65 3.44
N ALA A 351 -86.31 53.91 3.46
CA ALA A 351 -85.07 54.30 2.82
C ALA A 351 -84.43 55.52 3.52
N THR A 352 -83.17 55.78 3.21
CA THR A 352 -82.35 56.87 3.76
C THR A 352 -81.82 57.77 2.64
N ASP A 353 -81.94 59.09 2.83
CA ASP A 353 -81.36 60.05 1.89
C ASP A 353 -79.86 60.29 2.16
N PRO A 354 -79.11 60.91 1.22
CA PRO A 354 -77.68 61.19 1.42
C PRO A 354 -77.34 62.07 2.63
N THR A 355 -78.33 62.79 3.19
CA THR A 355 -78.13 63.61 4.39
C THR A 355 -78.35 62.82 5.69
N GLY A 356 -78.89 61.59 5.58
CA GLY A 356 -79.15 60.71 6.71
C GLY A 356 -80.58 60.76 7.25
N ARG A 357 -81.50 61.47 6.58
CA ARG A 357 -82.93 61.44 6.95
C ARG A 357 -83.56 60.11 6.54
N VAL A 358 -84.50 59.64 7.35
CA VAL A 358 -85.18 58.36 7.18
C VAL A 358 -86.61 58.60 6.71
N TYR A 359 -87.03 57.85 5.69
CA TYR A 359 -88.34 57.93 5.07
C TYR A 359 -89.03 56.57 5.18
N VAL A 360 -90.25 56.57 5.72
CA VAL A 360 -91.02 55.35 6.01
C VAL A 360 -92.39 55.47 5.38
N ALA A 361 -92.79 54.49 4.57
CA ALA A 361 -94.14 54.46 4.00
C ALA A 361 -95.18 54.09 5.07
N ASN A 362 -96.29 54.82 5.09
CA ASN A 362 -97.43 54.52 5.95
C ASN A 362 -98.57 53.97 5.08
N GLU A 363 -98.66 52.65 4.94
CA GLU A 363 -99.56 51.96 4.01
C GLU A 363 -101.02 52.39 4.19
N LEU A 364 -101.60 52.14 5.37
CA LEU A 364 -103.02 52.43 5.68
C LEU A 364 -103.36 53.94 5.67
N ALA A 365 -102.37 54.79 5.93
CA ALA A 365 -102.58 56.24 6.03
C ALA A 365 -102.39 56.97 4.69
N GLY A 366 -101.80 56.33 3.68
CA GLY A 366 -101.53 56.98 2.40
C GLY A 366 -100.44 58.07 2.45
N THR A 367 -99.53 57.99 3.42
CA THR A 367 -98.53 59.04 3.69
C THR A 367 -97.12 58.47 3.83
N VAL A 368 -96.11 59.34 3.86
CA VAL A 368 -94.71 59.02 4.17
C VAL A 368 -94.27 59.81 5.40
N SER A 369 -93.76 59.12 6.42
CA SER A 369 -93.15 59.73 7.59
C SER A 369 -91.66 59.99 7.32
N VAL A 370 -91.20 61.21 7.55
CA VAL A 370 -89.81 61.64 7.39
C VAL A 370 -89.28 62.16 8.71
N PHE A 371 -88.14 61.66 9.14
CA PHE A 371 -87.49 62.18 10.34
C PHE A 371 -85.96 62.15 10.19
N ASP A 372 -85.31 63.09 10.87
CA ASP A 372 -83.85 63.11 10.98
C ASP A 372 -83.46 62.53 12.35
N PRO A 373 -82.79 61.37 12.40
CA PRO A 373 -82.36 60.75 13.65
C PRO A 373 -81.38 61.60 14.47
N SER A 374 -80.76 62.61 13.85
CA SER A 374 -79.86 63.56 14.50
C SER A 374 -80.58 64.80 15.06
N VAL A 375 -81.86 65.01 14.71
CA VAL A 375 -82.66 66.16 15.14
C VAL A 375 -83.81 65.70 16.04
N LEU A 376 -83.65 65.89 17.35
CA LEU A 376 -84.62 65.53 18.36
C LEU A 376 -85.46 66.75 18.80
N ASP A 377 -86.74 66.54 19.05
CA ASP A 377 -87.59 67.49 19.76
C ASP A 377 -87.05 67.67 21.20
N PRO A 378 -86.67 68.90 21.62
CA PRO A 378 -86.10 69.15 22.93
C PRO A 378 -87.02 68.79 24.11
N SER A 379 -88.34 68.71 23.88
CA SER A 379 -89.35 68.49 24.92
C SER A 379 -89.68 67.01 25.14
N THR A 380 -89.55 66.18 24.11
CA THR A 380 -89.89 64.74 24.15
C THR A 380 -88.67 63.84 23.95
N ASN A 381 -87.52 64.42 23.56
CA ASN A 381 -86.29 63.71 23.20
C ASN A 381 -86.50 62.63 22.11
N ALA A 382 -87.54 62.79 21.29
CA ALA A 382 -87.87 61.94 20.16
C ALA A 382 -87.55 62.66 18.83
N PRO A 383 -87.25 61.96 17.72
CA PRO A 383 -87.01 62.60 16.43
C PRO A 383 -88.19 63.45 15.98
N VAL A 384 -87.92 64.61 15.37
CA VAL A 384 -88.97 65.42 14.76
C VAL A 384 -89.48 64.70 13.51
N VAL A 385 -90.75 64.28 13.53
CA VAL A 385 -91.40 63.57 12.41
C VAL A 385 -92.25 64.53 11.60
N LYS A 386 -92.03 64.54 10.29
CA LYS A 386 -92.84 65.24 9.30
C LYS A 386 -93.58 64.22 8.43
N THR A 387 -94.88 64.37 8.27
CA THR A 387 -95.70 63.50 7.41
C THR A 387 -95.96 64.17 6.06
N ILE A 388 -95.73 63.44 4.97
CA ILE A 388 -95.99 63.86 3.59
C ILE A 388 -97.16 63.04 3.04
N ASP A 389 -98.21 63.70 2.57
CA ASP A 389 -99.30 63.04 1.84
C ASP A 389 -98.88 62.80 0.38
N ILE A 390 -98.99 61.54 -0.06
CA ILE A 390 -98.63 61.11 -1.42
C ILE A 390 -99.85 60.85 -2.31
N GLY A 391 -101.07 61.03 -1.78
CA GLY A 391 -102.33 60.95 -2.52
C GLY A 391 -102.83 59.53 -2.83
N GLY A 392 -102.30 58.51 -2.15
CA GLY A 392 -102.65 57.10 -2.34
C GLY A 392 -101.98 56.20 -1.31
N GLN A 393 -102.46 54.96 -1.16
CA GLN A 393 -101.97 53.99 -0.17
C GLN A 393 -100.63 53.38 -0.66
N PRO A 394 -99.46 53.73 -0.08
CA PRO A 394 -98.19 53.15 -0.52
C PRO A 394 -98.16 51.66 -0.21
N LEU A 395 -97.57 50.86 -1.13
CA LEU A 395 -97.32 49.44 -0.87
C LEU A 395 -95.85 49.16 -0.54
N VAL A 396 -94.88 49.95 -1.04
CA VAL A 396 -93.45 49.87 -0.68
C VAL A 396 -92.77 51.22 -1.03
N PHE A 397 -91.88 51.74 -0.17
CA PHE A 397 -91.01 52.90 -0.43
C PHE A 397 -89.73 52.56 -1.23
N GLY A 398 -89.22 53.56 -1.94
CA GLY A 398 -88.15 53.47 -2.93
C GLY A 398 -86.80 54.09 -2.66
N ALA A 399 -85.90 53.81 -3.59
CA ALA A 399 -84.53 54.31 -3.63
C ALA A 399 -84.43 55.83 -3.83
N PHE A 400 -83.40 56.43 -3.22
CA PHE A 400 -82.98 57.81 -3.45
C PHE A 400 -82.02 57.91 -4.63
N THR A 401 -81.97 59.08 -5.29
CA THR A 401 -80.77 59.46 -6.04
C THR A 401 -79.60 59.58 -5.06
N THR A 402 -78.78 58.55 -4.96
CA THR A 402 -77.50 58.66 -4.26
C THR A 402 -76.55 59.43 -5.16
N ALA A 403 -75.90 60.46 -4.61
CA ALA A 403 -74.68 60.95 -5.24
C ALA A 403 -73.65 59.83 -5.11
N GLY A 404 -73.44 59.05 -6.18
CA GLY A 404 -72.30 58.16 -6.25
C GLY A 404 -71.01 58.95 -5.98
N PRO A 405 -69.99 58.32 -5.36
CA PRO A 405 -68.71 58.98 -5.12
C PRO A 405 -68.14 59.58 -6.43
N PRO A 406 -67.46 60.75 -6.38
CA PRO A 406 -67.04 61.48 -7.58
C PRO A 406 -66.20 60.61 -8.52
N GLN A 407 -66.50 60.57 -9.82
CA GLN A 407 -65.74 59.74 -10.76
C GLN A 407 -64.59 60.51 -11.44
N PHE A 408 -63.42 59.90 -11.50
CA PHE A 408 -62.21 60.45 -12.11
C PHE A 408 -61.75 59.61 -13.31
N MET A 409 -61.28 60.30 -14.36
CA MET A 409 -60.77 59.64 -15.58
C MET A 409 -59.35 59.13 -15.37
N LEU A 410 -59.07 57.89 -15.77
CA LEU A 410 -57.72 57.29 -15.82
C LEU A 410 -57.31 57.06 -17.27
N THR A 411 -56.32 57.83 -17.74
CA THR A 411 -55.78 57.70 -19.10
C THR A 411 -54.57 56.77 -19.12
N LEU A 412 -54.58 55.73 -19.94
CA LEU A 412 -53.51 54.74 -20.04
C LEU A 412 -52.79 54.88 -21.39
N THR A 413 -51.46 55.00 -21.38
CA THR A 413 -50.64 55.14 -22.59
C THR A 413 -49.51 54.11 -22.59
N THR A 414 -49.13 53.59 -23.76
CA THR A 414 -47.96 52.72 -23.90
C THR A 414 -46.87 53.41 -24.72
N ALA A 415 -45.62 53.26 -24.28
CA ALA A 415 -44.43 53.69 -25.01
C ALA A 415 -43.55 52.45 -25.28
N GLY A 416 -43.65 51.88 -26.48
CA GLY A 416 -43.01 50.62 -26.87
C GLY A 416 -44.02 49.48 -27.11
N GLY A 417 -43.52 48.26 -27.30
CA GLY A 417 -44.32 47.09 -27.66
C GLY A 417 -44.96 46.38 -26.46
N GLY A 418 -46.19 46.76 -26.09
CA GLY A 418 -46.91 46.13 -24.98
C GLY A 418 -48.31 46.71 -24.75
N SER A 419 -49.00 46.20 -23.74
CA SER A 419 -50.37 46.59 -23.38
C SER A 419 -50.52 46.85 -21.87
N ILE A 420 -51.56 47.59 -21.49
CA ILE A 420 -51.94 47.84 -20.09
C ILE A 420 -53.36 47.32 -19.87
N ALA A 421 -53.54 46.50 -18.83
CA ALA A 421 -54.85 46.10 -18.31
C ALA A 421 -55.12 46.83 -16.99
N ALA A 422 -56.37 47.19 -16.72
CA ALA A 422 -56.79 47.83 -15.48
C ALA A 422 -57.86 46.98 -14.79
N LEU A 423 -57.72 46.78 -13.47
CA LEU A 423 -58.68 46.07 -12.63
C LEU A 423 -59.08 46.93 -11.43
N PRO A 424 -60.38 47.23 -11.23
CA PRO A 424 -61.50 46.84 -12.09
C PRO A 424 -61.42 47.48 -13.48
N THR A 425 -62.03 46.82 -14.47
CA THR A 425 -62.07 47.32 -15.85
C THR A 425 -63.19 48.35 -15.97
N SER A 426 -62.89 49.58 -16.39
CA SER A 426 -63.91 50.60 -16.66
C SER A 426 -64.16 50.73 -18.16
N VAL A 427 -65.41 50.58 -18.59
CA VAL A 427 -65.83 50.71 -20.00
C VAL A 427 -65.69 52.15 -20.51
N THR A 428 -65.74 53.14 -19.60
CA THR A 428 -65.66 54.57 -19.93
C THR A 428 -64.31 55.21 -19.56
N GLY A 429 -63.39 54.44 -18.95
CA GLY A 429 -62.13 54.94 -18.40
C GLY A 429 -62.30 55.81 -17.14
N LYS A 430 -63.51 55.88 -16.58
CA LYS A 430 -63.82 56.62 -15.34
C LYS A 430 -63.99 55.67 -14.16
N TYR A 431 -63.52 56.10 -13.00
CA TYR A 431 -63.46 55.32 -11.77
C TYR A 431 -63.95 56.16 -10.59
N GLU A 432 -64.69 55.56 -9.66
CA GLU A 432 -65.18 56.26 -8.47
C GLU A 432 -64.04 56.73 -7.55
N ALA A 433 -64.27 57.82 -6.83
CA ALA A 433 -63.31 58.38 -5.88
C ALA A 433 -62.99 57.36 -4.79
N GLY A 434 -61.70 57.17 -4.55
CA GLY A 434 -61.19 56.13 -3.65
C GLY A 434 -61.01 54.76 -4.33
N THR A 435 -61.45 54.55 -5.57
CA THR A 435 -61.21 53.28 -6.28
C THR A 435 -59.72 53.06 -6.43
N GLU A 436 -59.23 51.95 -5.88
CA GLU A 436 -57.87 51.48 -6.15
C GLU A 436 -57.90 50.69 -7.46
N VAL A 437 -57.30 51.25 -8.51
CA VAL A 437 -57.14 50.59 -9.81
C VAL A 437 -55.78 49.91 -9.85
N ILE A 438 -55.79 48.60 -10.03
CA ILE A 438 -54.58 47.81 -10.26
C ILE A 438 -54.33 47.77 -11.77
N LEU A 439 -53.26 48.42 -12.19
CA LEU A 439 -52.74 48.39 -13.56
C LEU A 439 -51.74 47.26 -13.71
N THR A 440 -51.85 46.49 -14.78
CA THR A 440 -50.93 45.41 -15.14
C THR A 440 -50.40 45.66 -16.54
N ALA A 441 -49.09 45.87 -16.66
CA ALA A 441 -48.41 45.98 -17.94
C ALA A 441 -48.03 44.59 -18.45
N THR A 442 -48.45 44.27 -19.67
CA THR A 442 -48.08 43.02 -20.35
C THR A 442 -47.21 43.38 -21.56
N PRO A 443 -45.91 43.04 -21.53
CA PRO A 443 -45.03 43.22 -22.68
C PRO A 443 -45.44 42.32 -23.84
N ASP A 444 -45.19 42.74 -25.09
CA ASP A 444 -45.26 41.83 -26.24
C ASP A 444 -44.04 40.88 -26.28
N GLY A 445 -44.03 39.95 -27.24
CA GLY A 445 -43.01 38.89 -27.31
C GLY A 445 -41.56 39.38 -27.49
N ASP A 446 -41.36 40.65 -27.86
CA ASP A 446 -40.05 41.24 -28.15
C ASP A 446 -39.73 42.44 -27.26
N SER A 447 -40.48 42.64 -26.18
CA SER A 447 -40.28 43.73 -25.24
C SER A 447 -40.33 43.26 -23.79
N GLN A 448 -39.76 44.05 -22.88
CA GLN A 448 -39.98 43.93 -21.44
C GLN A 448 -40.58 45.21 -20.90
N PHE A 449 -41.35 45.09 -19.84
CA PHE A 449 -41.80 46.23 -19.08
C PHE A 449 -40.60 46.90 -18.41
N ALA A 450 -40.40 48.18 -18.67
CA ALA A 450 -39.30 48.97 -18.11
C ALA A 450 -39.76 49.74 -16.88
N SER A 451 -40.83 50.53 -17.01
CA SER A 451 -41.31 51.37 -15.91
C SER A 451 -42.68 51.97 -16.16
N TRP A 452 -43.35 52.33 -15.07
CA TRP A 452 -44.48 53.24 -15.04
C TRP A 452 -44.02 54.69 -14.91
N SER A 453 -44.75 55.61 -15.54
CA SER A 453 -44.63 57.05 -15.31
C SER A 453 -46.01 57.73 -15.30
N GLY A 454 -46.10 58.95 -14.76
CA GLY A 454 -47.36 59.68 -14.56
C GLY A 454 -47.87 59.54 -13.13
N ALA A 455 -49.16 59.21 -12.97
CA ALA A 455 -49.82 59.00 -11.68
C ALA A 455 -49.42 57.69 -10.97
N CYS A 456 -48.55 56.92 -11.61
CA CYS A 456 -47.89 55.75 -11.07
C CYS A 456 -46.39 55.84 -11.42
N SER A 457 -45.54 55.32 -10.53
CA SER A 457 -44.12 55.16 -10.77
C SER A 457 -43.63 53.80 -10.25
N GLY A 458 -42.67 53.20 -10.94
CA GLY A 458 -42.03 51.96 -10.49
C GLY A 458 -41.69 51.03 -11.64
N THR A 459 -40.92 49.99 -11.35
CA THR A 459 -40.42 49.00 -12.32
C THR A 459 -41.12 47.65 -12.20
N VAL A 460 -42.09 47.52 -11.28
CA VAL A 460 -42.91 46.31 -11.14
C VAL A 460 -44.04 46.36 -12.16
N ALA A 461 -44.30 45.25 -12.86
CA ALA A 461 -45.30 45.15 -13.93
C ALA A 461 -46.74 45.42 -13.45
N THR A 462 -46.97 45.50 -12.15
CA THR A 462 -48.23 45.93 -11.55
C THR A 462 -48.07 47.27 -10.85
N CYS A 463 -49.10 48.10 -10.90
CA CYS A 463 -49.16 49.36 -10.18
C CYS A 463 -50.55 49.64 -9.64
N LYS A 464 -50.63 50.19 -8.42
CA LYS A 464 -51.87 50.63 -7.79
C LYS A 464 -52.03 52.14 -7.98
N VAL A 465 -53.20 52.54 -8.44
CA VAL A 465 -53.58 53.94 -8.59
C VAL A 465 -54.89 54.15 -7.87
N THR A 466 -54.87 54.87 -6.74
CA THR A 466 -56.10 55.32 -6.08
C THR A 466 -56.64 56.53 -6.82
N MET A 467 -57.91 56.48 -7.20
CA MET A 467 -58.54 57.53 -7.98
C MET A 467 -59.09 58.63 -7.07
N ASP A 468 -58.43 59.79 -7.03
CA ASP A 468 -58.78 60.98 -6.23
C ASP A 468 -58.86 62.27 -7.07
N ALA A 469 -58.43 62.17 -8.33
CA ALA A 469 -58.42 63.19 -9.37
C ALA A 469 -58.25 62.48 -10.72
N ALA A 470 -58.45 63.20 -11.84
CA ALA A 470 -58.11 62.67 -13.16
C ALA A 470 -56.60 62.37 -13.24
N LYS A 471 -56.25 61.16 -13.65
CA LYS A 471 -54.88 60.63 -13.62
C LYS A 471 -54.49 60.09 -14.98
N SER A 472 -53.20 60.16 -15.32
CA SER A 472 -52.63 59.53 -16.52
C SER A 472 -51.46 58.65 -16.13
N VAL A 473 -51.36 57.47 -16.73
CA VAL A 473 -50.28 56.52 -16.48
C VAL A 473 -49.75 56.01 -17.81
N THR A 474 -48.41 56.02 -17.94
CA THR A 474 -47.72 55.47 -19.10
C THR A 474 -46.92 54.23 -18.70
N ALA A 475 -47.11 53.11 -19.41
CA ALA A 475 -46.21 51.96 -19.35
C ALA A 475 -45.14 52.11 -20.44
N THR A 476 -43.88 52.12 -20.04
CA THR A 476 -42.75 52.09 -20.97
C THR A 476 -42.28 50.65 -21.12
N PHE A 477 -42.18 50.18 -22.36
CA PHE A 477 -41.63 48.88 -22.72
C PHE A 477 -40.33 49.09 -23.47
N THR A 478 -39.29 48.34 -23.10
CA THR A 478 -38.00 48.35 -23.80
C THR A 478 -37.91 47.11 -24.68
N ALA A 479 -37.50 47.30 -25.94
CA ALA A 479 -37.25 46.19 -26.85
C ALA A 479 -36.20 45.25 -26.24
N GLN A 480 -36.34 43.95 -26.47
CA GLN A 480 -35.39 42.93 -26.06
C GLN A 480 -34.85 42.17 -27.26
N TYR A 481 -33.55 41.88 -27.24
CA TYR A 481 -32.88 41.13 -28.29
C TYR A 481 -32.32 39.81 -27.73
N ALA A 482 -32.48 38.73 -28.52
CA ALA A 482 -31.92 37.44 -28.18
C ALA A 482 -30.40 37.43 -28.39
N LEU A 483 -29.65 36.86 -27.44
CA LEU A 483 -28.22 36.58 -27.58
C LEU A 483 -28.03 35.07 -27.61
N VAL A 484 -27.67 34.54 -28.77
CA VAL A 484 -27.40 33.10 -28.94
C VAL A 484 -25.92 32.86 -28.69
N LEU A 485 -25.62 32.05 -27.67
CA LEU A 485 -24.27 31.66 -27.31
C LEU A 485 -24.03 30.21 -27.73
N THR A 486 -23.00 29.98 -28.54
CA THR A 486 -22.67 28.64 -29.03
C THR A 486 -21.24 28.26 -28.61
N PRO A 487 -21.06 27.42 -27.57
CA PRO A 487 -19.76 26.82 -27.31
C PRO A 487 -19.50 25.70 -28.33
N ILE A 488 -18.34 25.73 -28.99
CA ILE A 488 -17.82 24.62 -29.81
C ILE A 488 -16.63 24.01 -29.08
N GLY A 489 -16.71 22.72 -28.73
CA GLY A 489 -15.72 22.03 -27.89
C GLY A 489 -16.11 21.96 -26.41
N ASP A 490 -15.19 21.56 -25.54
CA ASP A 490 -15.42 21.44 -24.09
C ASP A 490 -15.16 22.79 -23.39
N GLY A 491 -16.23 23.56 -23.22
CA GLY A 491 -16.20 24.85 -22.53
C GLY A 491 -17.58 25.48 -22.45
N SER A 492 -17.71 26.54 -21.66
CA SER A 492 -18.95 27.27 -21.45
C SER A 492 -18.76 28.76 -21.71
N ILE A 493 -19.84 29.43 -22.10
CA ILE A 493 -19.87 30.87 -22.26
C ILE A 493 -20.78 31.42 -21.18
N ALA A 494 -20.24 32.21 -20.27
CA ALA A 494 -21.00 32.95 -19.26
C ALA A 494 -21.27 34.35 -19.79
N ALA A 495 -22.50 34.84 -19.61
CA ALA A 495 -22.86 36.22 -19.93
C ALA A 495 -23.14 36.99 -18.63
N VAL A 496 -22.57 38.19 -18.53
CA VAL A 496 -22.74 39.09 -17.39
C VAL A 496 -23.17 40.47 -17.90
N PRO A 497 -24.33 40.99 -17.48
CA PRO A 497 -25.31 40.36 -16.60
C PRO A 497 -25.91 39.09 -17.22
N ALA A 498 -26.41 38.16 -16.40
CA ALA A 498 -27.14 37.01 -16.89
C ALA A 498 -28.39 37.48 -17.66
N PRO A 499 -28.83 36.75 -18.70
CA PRO A 499 -30.03 37.12 -19.43
C PRO A 499 -31.24 37.15 -18.47
N GLY A 500 -32.20 38.04 -18.76
CA GLY A 500 -33.37 38.18 -17.92
C GLY A 500 -34.20 36.88 -17.83
N PRO A 501 -35.07 36.74 -16.81
CA PRO A 501 -35.87 35.53 -16.57
C PRO A 501 -36.89 35.21 -17.69
N LEU A 502 -37.08 36.09 -18.67
CA LEU A 502 -37.95 35.92 -19.83
C LEU A 502 -37.10 35.53 -21.06
N ALA A 503 -37.14 34.25 -21.43
CA ALA A 503 -36.70 33.73 -22.74
C ALA A 503 -35.24 34.01 -23.18
N GLY A 504 -34.32 34.32 -22.26
CA GLY A 504 -32.89 34.44 -22.61
C GLY A 504 -32.53 35.72 -23.39
N LYS A 505 -33.37 36.76 -23.35
CA LYS A 505 -33.17 38.02 -24.08
C LYS A 505 -32.62 39.13 -23.18
N TYR A 506 -32.06 40.17 -23.81
CA TYR A 506 -31.49 41.34 -23.15
C TYR A 506 -32.21 42.61 -23.58
N PRO A 507 -32.42 43.59 -22.68
CA PRO A 507 -32.93 44.90 -23.05
C PRO A 507 -32.04 45.59 -24.10
N ALA A 508 -32.65 46.33 -25.00
CA ALA A 508 -31.97 47.14 -26.01
C ALA A 508 -30.92 48.08 -25.38
N GLY A 509 -29.71 48.08 -25.92
CA GLY A 509 -28.58 48.87 -25.43
C GLY A 509 -27.82 48.25 -24.25
N THR A 510 -28.22 47.07 -23.76
CA THR A 510 -27.48 46.37 -22.69
C THR A 510 -26.10 45.95 -23.19
N GLU A 511 -25.04 46.37 -22.50
CA GLU A 511 -23.70 45.82 -22.73
C GLU A 511 -23.56 44.51 -21.94
N VAL A 512 -23.37 43.41 -22.67
CA VAL A 512 -23.17 42.07 -22.13
C VAL A 512 -21.70 41.72 -22.23
N THR A 513 -21.07 41.47 -21.09
CA THR A 513 -19.72 40.90 -21.03
C THR A 513 -19.82 39.38 -21.08
N LEU A 514 -19.32 38.80 -22.16
CA LEU A 514 -19.18 37.37 -22.36
C LEU A 514 -17.83 36.91 -21.85
N THR A 515 -17.82 35.89 -21.00
CA THR A 515 -16.62 35.22 -20.52
C THR A 515 -16.65 33.78 -20.98
N ALA A 516 -15.69 33.40 -21.83
CA ALA A 516 -15.47 32.01 -22.20
C ALA A 516 -14.68 31.31 -21.09
N THR A 517 -15.28 30.31 -20.48
CA THR A 517 -14.64 29.46 -19.48
C THR A 517 -14.36 28.10 -20.11
N PRO A 518 -13.09 27.77 -20.39
CA PRO A 518 -12.76 26.46 -20.93
C PRO A 518 -13.10 25.34 -19.95
N GLY A 519 -13.54 24.19 -20.45
CA GLY A 519 -13.67 22.97 -19.65
C GLY A 519 -12.31 22.48 -19.17
N GLY A 520 -12.28 21.57 -18.18
CA GLY A 520 -11.05 21.19 -17.47
C GLY A 520 -9.91 20.69 -18.38
N SER A 521 -10.25 20.25 -19.60
CA SER A 521 -9.34 19.70 -20.60
C SER A 521 -9.20 20.56 -21.87
N SER A 522 -9.67 21.80 -21.89
CA SER A 522 -9.62 22.67 -23.07
C SER A 522 -9.10 24.06 -22.76
N ALA A 523 -8.76 24.83 -23.79
CA ALA A 523 -8.56 26.27 -23.69
C ALA A 523 -9.41 27.00 -24.72
N PHE A 524 -9.75 28.23 -24.37
CA PHE A 524 -10.40 29.17 -25.27
C PHE A 524 -9.47 29.47 -26.46
N SER A 525 -9.96 29.21 -27.67
CA SER A 525 -9.19 29.38 -28.91
C SER A 525 -9.51 30.71 -29.58
N SER A 526 -10.80 30.99 -29.78
CA SER A 526 -11.25 32.19 -30.49
C SER A 526 -12.74 32.45 -30.32
N TRP A 527 -13.12 33.71 -30.52
CA TRP A 527 -14.49 34.13 -30.71
C TRP A 527 -14.83 34.24 -32.21
N SER A 528 -16.07 33.94 -32.57
CA SER A 528 -16.67 34.30 -33.86
C SER A 528 -18.09 34.86 -33.69
N GLY A 529 -18.68 35.37 -34.78
CA GLY A 529 -19.92 36.16 -34.72
C GLY A 529 -19.63 37.61 -34.33
N ALA A 530 -20.43 38.19 -33.44
CA ALA A 530 -20.27 39.60 -33.01
C ALA A 530 -18.95 39.89 -32.27
N CYS A 531 -18.27 38.86 -31.78
CA CYS A 531 -16.98 38.96 -31.09
C CYS A 531 -15.77 38.61 -31.97
N SER A 532 -15.94 38.48 -33.29
CA SER A 532 -14.87 38.07 -34.20
C SER A 532 -13.65 39.00 -34.13
N GLY A 533 -12.46 38.42 -34.01
CA GLY A 533 -11.19 39.17 -33.93
C GLY A 533 -10.72 39.48 -32.50
N ILE A 534 -11.51 39.20 -31.47
CA ILE A 534 -11.09 39.30 -30.07
C ILE A 534 -10.31 38.04 -29.68
N THR A 535 -9.11 38.23 -29.12
CA THR A 535 -8.17 37.14 -28.79
C THR A 535 -8.14 36.75 -27.31
N VAL A 536 -8.77 37.53 -26.44
CA VAL A 536 -8.88 37.26 -25.01
C VAL A 536 -10.19 36.55 -24.67
N ALA A 537 -10.24 35.82 -23.56
CA ALA A 537 -11.40 35.02 -23.14
C ALA A 537 -12.62 35.84 -22.71
N THR A 538 -12.56 37.17 -22.82
CA THR A 538 -13.66 38.09 -22.54
C THR A 538 -14.00 38.89 -23.79
N CYS A 539 -15.29 39.02 -24.08
CA CYS A 539 -15.82 39.86 -25.15
C CYS A 539 -16.95 40.75 -24.59
N LYS A 540 -17.14 41.94 -25.15
CA LYS A 540 -18.31 42.79 -24.86
C LYS A 540 -19.17 42.93 -26.09
N VAL A 541 -20.47 42.75 -25.92
CA VAL A 541 -21.49 42.89 -26.98
C VAL A 541 -22.57 43.82 -26.49
N THR A 542 -22.90 44.86 -27.27
CA THR A 542 -24.07 45.70 -27.00
C THR A 542 -25.28 45.10 -27.71
N MET A 543 -26.37 44.87 -26.98
CA MET A 543 -27.57 44.24 -27.51
C MET A 543 -28.48 45.29 -28.17
N ASP A 544 -28.21 45.63 -29.42
CA ASP A 544 -29.00 46.54 -30.26
C ASP A 544 -29.81 45.83 -31.38
N ALA A 545 -29.49 44.56 -31.61
CA ALA A 545 -30.21 43.62 -32.47
C ALA A 545 -30.02 42.18 -31.95
N ALA A 546 -30.79 41.23 -32.50
CA ALA A 546 -30.58 39.81 -32.23
C ALA A 546 -29.15 39.41 -32.65
N THR A 547 -28.37 38.88 -31.70
CA THR A 547 -26.93 38.70 -31.86
C THR A 547 -26.55 37.24 -31.58
N SER A 548 -25.54 36.74 -32.29
CA SER A 548 -24.95 35.43 -32.02
C SER A 548 -23.45 35.53 -31.81
N VAL A 549 -22.96 34.77 -30.84
CA VAL A 549 -21.54 34.68 -30.51
C VAL A 549 -21.18 33.22 -30.31
N THR A 550 -20.12 32.78 -30.98
CA THR A 550 -19.58 31.44 -30.83
C THR A 550 -18.21 31.53 -30.16
N ALA A 551 -17.99 30.73 -29.11
CA ALA A 551 -16.67 30.51 -28.53
C ALA A 551 -16.17 29.14 -28.96
N THR A 552 -14.99 29.08 -29.55
CA THR A 552 -14.32 27.82 -29.86
C THR A 552 -13.35 27.48 -28.75
N PHE A 553 -13.47 26.27 -28.20
CA PHE A 553 -12.57 25.68 -27.21
C PHE A 553 -11.86 24.49 -27.84
N THR A 554 -10.54 24.58 -27.93
CA THR A 554 -9.71 23.46 -28.40
C THR A 554 -9.29 22.63 -27.21
N ALA A 555 -9.47 21.32 -27.33
CA ALA A 555 -8.93 20.36 -26.38
C ALA A 555 -7.42 20.62 -26.21
N GLN A 556 -6.98 20.60 -24.96
CA GLN A 556 -5.60 20.75 -24.55
C GLN A 556 -5.19 19.53 -23.73
N TYR A 557 -4.08 18.94 -24.12
CA TYR A 557 -3.54 17.78 -23.44
C TYR A 557 -2.26 18.16 -22.68
N ALA A 558 -2.19 17.74 -21.42
CA ALA A 558 -0.99 17.87 -20.63
C ALA A 558 0.10 16.93 -21.17
N LEU A 559 1.31 17.44 -21.32
CA LEU A 559 2.51 16.63 -21.58
C LEU A 559 3.40 16.69 -20.35
N VAL A 560 3.40 15.62 -19.56
CA VAL A 560 4.24 15.51 -18.37
C VAL A 560 5.60 14.98 -18.77
N LEU A 561 6.65 15.76 -18.51
CA LEU A 561 8.03 15.40 -18.81
C LEU A 561 8.76 15.06 -17.50
N THR A 562 9.23 13.81 -17.40
CA THR A 562 9.90 13.32 -16.19
C THR A 562 11.35 12.96 -16.52
N PRO A 563 12.33 13.79 -16.17
CA PRO A 563 13.73 13.36 -16.16
C PRO A 563 13.97 12.44 -14.95
N ILE A 564 14.50 11.24 -15.19
CA ILE A 564 15.01 10.33 -14.16
C ILE A 564 16.54 10.36 -14.26
N GLY A 565 17.20 10.78 -13.18
CA GLY A 565 18.66 11.00 -13.16
C GLY A 565 19.04 12.46 -13.42
N ASP A 566 20.33 12.72 -13.63
CA ASP A 566 20.87 14.06 -13.88
C ASP A 566 20.80 14.40 -15.38
N GLY A 567 19.78 15.16 -15.77
CA GLY A 567 19.55 15.61 -17.14
C GLY A 567 18.26 16.41 -17.25
N SER A 568 18.06 17.06 -18.39
CA SER A 568 16.88 17.88 -18.67
C SER A 568 16.19 17.47 -19.97
N ILE A 569 14.90 17.76 -20.07
CA ILE A 569 14.09 17.54 -21.27
C ILE A 569 13.62 18.91 -21.74
N ALA A 570 13.98 19.28 -22.97
CA ALA A 570 13.47 20.48 -23.64
C ALA A 570 12.35 20.07 -24.62
N ALA A 571 11.28 20.85 -24.68
CA ALA A 571 10.16 20.65 -25.59
C ALA A 571 10.01 21.83 -26.55
N VAL A 572 9.84 21.55 -27.83
CA VAL A 572 9.66 22.55 -28.89
C VAL A 572 8.41 22.21 -29.71
N PRO A 573 7.44 23.13 -29.88
CA PRO A 573 7.42 24.49 -29.32
C PRO A 573 7.30 24.49 -27.78
N ASP A 574 7.80 25.54 -27.13
CA ASP A 574 7.64 25.75 -25.69
C ASP A 574 6.13 25.87 -25.37
N PRO A 575 5.60 25.12 -24.39
CA PRO A 575 4.20 25.21 -23.99
C PRO A 575 3.82 26.60 -23.46
N GLY A 576 4.79 27.46 -23.16
CA GLY A 576 4.57 28.84 -22.75
C GLY A 576 3.78 28.94 -21.44
N PRO A 577 3.02 30.02 -21.19
CA PRO A 577 2.31 30.24 -19.91
C PRO A 577 1.15 29.24 -19.64
N LEU A 578 0.93 28.24 -20.48
CA LEU A 578 -0.19 27.27 -20.40
C LEU A 578 0.06 26.08 -19.46
N ALA A 579 0.92 26.22 -18.44
CA ALA A 579 1.16 25.20 -17.42
C ALA A 579 1.44 23.77 -17.96
N GLY A 580 2.14 23.66 -19.09
CA GLY A 580 2.54 22.37 -19.68
C GLY A 580 1.46 21.66 -20.52
N LYS A 581 0.42 22.36 -20.97
CA LYS A 581 -0.61 21.82 -21.87
C LYS A 581 -0.43 22.30 -23.32
N TYR A 582 -0.75 21.45 -24.28
CA TYR A 582 -0.66 21.71 -25.72
C TYR A 582 -2.02 21.53 -26.39
N PRO A 583 -2.39 22.33 -27.41
CA PRO A 583 -3.56 22.08 -28.22
C PRO A 583 -3.54 20.69 -28.86
N ALA A 584 -4.71 20.07 -28.99
CA ALA A 584 -4.88 18.78 -29.66
C ALA A 584 -4.31 18.80 -31.09
N GLY A 585 -3.55 17.77 -31.44
CA GLY A 585 -2.85 17.64 -32.73
C GLY A 585 -1.48 18.32 -32.81
N THR A 586 -1.05 19.05 -31.77
CA THR A 586 0.29 19.67 -31.76
C THR A 586 1.37 18.60 -31.76
N GLU A 587 2.32 18.66 -32.69
CA GLU A 587 3.53 17.84 -32.67
C GLU A 587 4.61 18.54 -31.84
N VAL A 588 5.03 17.91 -30.74
CA VAL A 588 6.05 18.39 -29.82
C VAL A 588 7.32 17.59 -30.04
N THR A 589 8.42 18.28 -30.34
CA THR A 589 9.76 17.68 -30.42
C THR A 589 10.45 17.81 -29.07
N LEU A 590 10.77 16.66 -28.46
CA LEU A 590 11.48 16.53 -27.20
C LEU A 590 12.96 16.28 -27.44
N THR A 591 13.82 16.99 -26.72
CA THR A 591 15.27 16.80 -26.74
C THR A 591 15.77 16.56 -25.33
N ALA A 592 16.41 15.41 -25.11
CA ALA A 592 17.05 15.06 -23.86
C ALA A 592 18.49 15.58 -23.84
N THR A 593 18.82 16.39 -22.84
CA THR A 593 20.17 16.90 -22.60
C THR A 593 20.69 16.28 -21.31
N PRO A 594 21.67 15.36 -21.35
CA PRO A 594 22.27 14.79 -20.15
C PRO A 594 23.02 15.85 -19.33
N GLY A 595 23.00 15.71 -18.00
CA GLY A 595 23.86 16.47 -17.10
C GLY A 595 25.34 16.08 -17.27
N SER A 596 26.25 16.88 -16.69
CA SER A 596 27.71 16.73 -16.89
C SER A 596 28.28 15.37 -16.44
N SER A 597 27.52 14.63 -15.63
CA SER A 597 27.91 13.35 -15.04
C SER A 597 27.06 12.17 -15.52
N SER A 598 26.16 12.36 -16.47
CA SER A 598 25.20 11.34 -16.93
C SER A 598 25.13 11.24 -18.44
N ALA A 599 24.59 10.13 -18.94
CA ALA A 599 24.26 9.95 -20.35
C ALA A 599 22.78 9.60 -20.53
N PHE A 600 22.19 10.12 -21.60
CA PHE A 600 20.85 9.74 -22.01
C PHE A 600 20.84 8.25 -22.39
N THR A 601 19.90 7.50 -21.81
CA THR A 601 19.79 6.05 -22.00
C THR A 601 18.62 5.71 -22.90
N SER A 602 17.43 6.20 -22.55
CA SER A 602 16.21 5.86 -23.26
C SER A 602 15.06 6.80 -22.94
N TRP A 603 14.12 6.87 -23.88
CA TRP A 603 12.77 7.36 -23.64
C TRP A 603 11.84 6.23 -23.22
N SER A 604 10.85 6.54 -22.38
CA SER A 604 9.68 5.69 -22.12
C SER A 604 8.39 6.51 -21.97
N GLY A 605 7.24 5.85 -21.98
CA GLY A 605 5.92 6.50 -22.00
C GLY A 605 5.42 6.71 -23.43
N ALA A 606 5.04 7.94 -23.77
CA ALA A 606 4.60 8.29 -25.14
C ALA A 606 5.74 8.39 -26.17
N CYS A 607 6.98 8.20 -25.75
CA CYS A 607 8.18 8.08 -26.56
C CYS A 607 8.89 6.76 -26.27
N SER A 608 9.69 6.29 -27.22
CA SER A 608 10.57 5.12 -27.03
C SER A 608 11.87 5.27 -27.82
N GLY A 609 12.88 4.47 -27.47
CA GLY A 609 14.16 4.42 -28.16
C GLY A 609 15.29 5.16 -27.45
N THR A 610 16.47 5.11 -28.05
CA THR A 610 17.76 5.55 -27.47
C THR A 610 18.33 6.81 -28.12
N VAL A 611 17.62 7.39 -29.09
CA VAL A 611 18.01 8.65 -29.74
C VAL A 611 17.59 9.82 -28.84
N ALA A 612 18.47 10.81 -28.65
CA ALA A 612 18.25 11.94 -27.74
C ALA A 612 17.09 12.87 -28.14
N THR A 613 16.49 12.67 -29.31
CA THR A 613 15.33 13.43 -29.79
C THR A 613 14.14 12.50 -30.02
N CYS A 614 12.94 12.91 -29.61
CA CYS A 614 11.68 12.20 -29.85
C CYS A 614 10.57 13.18 -30.27
N LYS A 615 9.63 12.73 -31.10
CA LYS A 615 8.44 13.51 -31.48
C LYS A 615 7.18 12.90 -30.88
N VAL A 616 6.30 13.75 -30.34
CA VAL A 616 5.03 13.36 -29.73
C VAL A 616 3.91 14.21 -30.29
N THR A 617 2.90 13.60 -30.89
CA THR A 617 1.67 14.30 -31.27
C THR A 617 0.68 14.27 -30.11
N MET A 618 0.17 15.42 -29.69
CA MET A 618 -0.71 15.55 -28.53
C MET A 618 -2.17 15.26 -28.91
N ASP A 619 -2.58 13.99 -28.85
CA ASP A 619 -3.96 13.52 -29.10
C ASP A 619 -4.70 13.08 -27.81
N ALA A 620 -3.97 12.99 -26.70
CA ALA A 620 -4.43 12.68 -25.35
C ALA A 620 -3.41 13.22 -24.35
N ALA A 621 -3.74 13.26 -23.05
CA ALA A 621 -2.74 13.54 -22.03
C ALA A 621 -1.65 12.46 -22.08
N LYS A 622 -0.39 12.88 -22.16
CA LYS A 622 0.76 12.00 -22.35
C LYS A 622 1.82 12.28 -21.30
N SER A 623 2.55 11.24 -20.93
CA SER A 623 3.77 11.35 -20.13
C SER A 623 4.95 10.80 -20.92
N VAL A 624 6.07 11.50 -20.84
CA VAL A 624 7.33 11.05 -21.42
C VAL A 624 8.41 11.12 -20.34
N THR A 625 9.09 10.01 -20.16
CA THR A 625 10.19 9.88 -19.21
C THR A 625 11.50 9.77 -19.99
N ALA A 626 12.46 10.65 -19.70
CA ALA A 626 13.84 10.49 -20.15
C ALA A 626 14.64 9.87 -19.01
N THR A 627 15.32 8.75 -19.28
CA THR A 627 16.23 8.14 -18.32
C THR A 627 17.66 8.54 -18.64
N PHE A 628 18.31 9.19 -17.68
CA PHE A 628 19.72 9.52 -17.69
C PHE A 628 20.43 8.64 -16.65
N THR A 629 21.38 7.82 -17.08
CA THR A 629 22.20 7.05 -16.14
C THR A 629 23.49 7.80 -15.83
N ALA A 630 23.82 7.87 -14.54
CA ALA A 630 25.11 8.37 -14.08
C ALA A 630 26.24 7.57 -14.72
N GLN A 631 27.31 8.25 -15.10
CA GLN A 631 28.52 7.65 -15.65
C GLN A 631 29.74 7.99 -14.80
N TYR A 632 30.55 6.98 -14.49
CA TYR A 632 31.74 7.11 -13.65
C TYR A 632 33.02 6.79 -14.41
N ALA A 633 34.09 7.53 -14.12
CA ALA A 633 35.41 7.27 -14.68
C ALA A 633 36.14 6.15 -13.91
N LEU A 634 36.84 5.29 -14.65
CA LEU A 634 37.73 4.26 -14.10
C LEU A 634 39.18 4.57 -14.51
N ALA A 635 39.99 5.05 -13.58
CA ALA A 635 41.41 5.30 -13.81
C ALA A 635 42.22 4.02 -13.61
N LEU A 636 43.06 3.67 -14.58
CA LEU A 636 43.91 2.47 -14.55
C LEU A 636 45.38 2.89 -14.52
N THR A 637 46.12 2.40 -13.54
CA THR A 637 47.54 2.72 -13.34
C THR A 637 48.35 1.43 -13.29
N THR A 638 49.55 1.41 -13.88
CA THR A 638 50.47 0.27 -13.80
C THR A 638 51.73 0.67 -13.04
N LEU A 639 52.12 -0.13 -12.04
CA LEU A 639 53.39 0.01 -11.33
C LEU A 639 54.29 -1.17 -11.71
N GLY A 640 55.33 -0.91 -12.51
CA GLY A 640 56.17 -1.93 -13.14
C GLY A 640 55.78 -2.18 -14.59
N ASP A 641 56.39 -3.19 -15.22
CA ASP A 641 56.21 -3.50 -16.65
C ASP A 641 55.06 -4.51 -16.87
N GLY A 642 53.95 -4.01 -17.42
CA GLY A 642 52.75 -4.77 -17.75
C GLY A 642 51.62 -3.85 -18.24
N THR A 643 50.49 -4.44 -18.65
CA THR A 643 49.31 -3.71 -19.14
C THR A 643 48.03 -4.15 -18.43
N ILE A 644 47.02 -3.27 -18.44
CA ILE A 644 45.67 -3.57 -17.93
C ILE A 644 44.69 -3.45 -19.09
N ALA A 645 43.94 -4.52 -19.36
CA ALA A 645 42.80 -4.51 -20.28
C ALA A 645 41.49 -4.45 -19.49
N ALA A 646 40.54 -3.61 -19.92
CA ALA A 646 39.21 -3.50 -19.32
C ALA A 646 38.13 -4.00 -20.28
N ALA A 647 37.27 -4.91 -19.81
CA ALA A 647 36.16 -5.47 -20.57
C ALA A 647 34.84 -5.32 -19.78
N PRO A 648 33.79 -4.70 -20.37
CA PRO A 648 33.78 -4.06 -21.69
C PRO A 648 34.70 -2.82 -21.75
N ALA A 649 35.08 -2.41 -22.97
CA ALA A 649 35.82 -1.17 -23.17
C ALA A 649 34.98 0.04 -22.70
N PRO A 650 35.61 1.13 -22.24
CA PRO A 650 34.89 2.33 -21.83
C PRO A 650 34.05 2.89 -22.98
N GLY A 651 32.92 3.52 -22.67
CA GLY A 651 32.05 4.12 -23.68
C GLY A 651 32.69 5.34 -24.39
N PRO A 652 32.17 5.73 -25.57
CA PRO A 652 32.70 6.82 -26.40
C PRO A 652 32.61 8.22 -25.76
N LEU A 653 31.78 8.39 -24.72
CA LEU A 653 31.66 9.64 -23.94
C LEU A 653 32.78 9.71 -22.89
N ALA A 654 33.93 10.23 -23.27
CA ALA A 654 35.06 10.55 -22.39
C ALA A 654 35.60 9.37 -21.54
N GLY A 655 35.45 8.13 -22.02
CA GLY A 655 36.03 6.96 -21.36
C GLY A 655 35.38 6.56 -20.03
N LYS A 656 34.08 6.83 -19.87
CA LYS A 656 33.31 6.52 -18.64
C LYS A 656 32.41 5.30 -18.81
N TYR A 657 31.95 4.76 -17.68
CA TYR A 657 31.07 3.59 -17.59
C TYR A 657 29.73 3.96 -16.93
N PRO A 658 28.59 3.47 -17.43
CA PRO A 658 27.31 3.61 -16.72
C PRO A 658 27.37 3.03 -15.30
N THR A 659 26.61 3.62 -14.38
CA THR A 659 26.45 3.12 -13.02
C THR A 659 25.96 1.65 -13.03
N GLY A 660 26.51 0.83 -12.14
CA GLY A 660 26.26 -0.61 -12.06
C GLY A 660 27.01 -1.46 -13.09
N THR A 661 27.74 -0.86 -14.04
CA THR A 661 28.55 -1.64 -15.00
C THR A 661 29.65 -2.40 -14.25
N GLU A 662 29.67 -3.73 -14.40
CA GLU A 662 30.77 -4.57 -13.92
C GLU A 662 31.87 -4.61 -14.99
N VAL A 663 33.03 -4.03 -14.66
CA VAL A 663 34.22 -4.01 -15.52
C VAL A 663 35.18 -5.10 -15.07
N THR A 664 35.49 -6.04 -15.95
CA THR A 664 36.53 -7.04 -15.73
C THR A 664 37.87 -6.51 -16.22
N LEU A 665 38.79 -6.30 -15.28
CA LEU A 665 40.17 -5.91 -15.51
C LEU A 665 41.05 -7.17 -15.62
N THR A 666 41.92 -7.20 -16.63
CA THR A 666 42.89 -8.27 -16.84
C THR A 666 44.29 -7.68 -16.89
N ALA A 667 45.14 -8.06 -15.95
CA ALA A 667 46.55 -7.68 -15.92
C ALA A 667 47.36 -8.66 -16.77
N THR A 668 48.11 -8.12 -17.73
CA THR A 668 49.04 -8.89 -18.55
C THR A 668 50.47 -8.44 -18.20
N PRO A 669 51.28 -9.28 -17.55
CA PRO A 669 52.66 -8.92 -17.23
C PRO A 669 53.51 -8.74 -18.49
N GLY A 670 54.47 -7.81 -18.44
CA GLY A 670 55.52 -7.69 -19.44
C GLY A 670 56.46 -8.91 -19.45
N SER A 671 57.26 -9.06 -20.50
CA SER A 671 58.08 -10.27 -20.77
C SER A 671 59.05 -10.67 -19.65
N SER A 672 59.41 -9.74 -18.77
CA SER A 672 60.33 -9.95 -17.63
C SER A 672 59.70 -9.73 -16.26
N SER A 673 58.38 -9.63 -16.17
CA SER A 673 57.65 -9.32 -14.94
C SER A 673 56.56 -10.34 -14.66
N VAL A 674 56.15 -10.43 -13.39
CA VAL A 674 54.92 -11.13 -13.00
C VAL A 674 53.96 -10.16 -12.35
N PHE A 675 52.67 -10.38 -12.58
CA PHE A 675 51.64 -9.70 -11.83
C PHE A 675 51.70 -10.16 -10.37
N THR A 676 51.71 -9.20 -9.45
CA THR A 676 51.79 -9.50 -8.00
C THR A 676 50.51 -9.15 -7.28
N SER A 677 49.95 -7.97 -7.51
CA SER A 677 48.70 -7.56 -6.85
C SER A 677 47.97 -6.42 -7.52
N TRP A 678 46.66 -6.37 -7.25
CA TRP A 678 45.81 -5.21 -7.46
C TRP A 678 45.75 -4.34 -6.20
N SER A 679 45.60 -3.03 -6.38
CA SER A 679 45.25 -2.08 -5.31
C SER A 679 44.30 -0.98 -5.80
N GLY A 680 43.71 -0.24 -4.87
CA GLY A 680 42.66 0.77 -5.16
C GLY A 680 41.26 0.17 -5.04
N ALA A 681 40.43 0.35 -6.07
CA ALA A 681 39.07 -0.20 -6.14
C ALA A 681 38.99 -1.72 -6.38
N CYS A 682 40.16 -2.37 -6.46
CA CYS A 682 40.33 -3.81 -6.57
C CYS A 682 41.44 -4.26 -5.61
N SER A 683 41.39 -5.51 -5.17
CA SER A 683 42.44 -6.15 -4.38
C SER A 683 42.63 -7.62 -4.77
N GLY A 684 43.77 -8.19 -4.39
CA GLY A 684 44.08 -9.61 -4.59
C GLY A 684 45.21 -9.85 -5.59
N THR A 685 45.57 -11.12 -5.74
CA THR A 685 46.76 -11.59 -6.48
C THR A 685 46.41 -12.36 -7.76
N VAL A 686 45.12 -12.48 -8.08
CA VAL A 686 44.65 -13.10 -9.33
C VAL A 686 44.72 -12.08 -10.46
N ALA A 687 45.22 -12.48 -11.64
CA ALA A 687 45.44 -11.58 -12.78
C ALA A 687 44.15 -10.95 -13.35
N THR A 688 42.98 -11.42 -12.93
CA THR A 688 41.68 -10.84 -13.28
C THR A 688 41.00 -10.24 -12.06
N CYS A 689 40.37 -9.09 -12.22
CA CYS A 689 39.59 -8.44 -11.18
C CYS A 689 38.29 -7.85 -11.72
N LYS A 690 37.21 -7.90 -10.93
CA LYS A 690 35.93 -7.26 -11.27
C LYS A 690 35.70 -6.02 -10.44
N VAL A 691 35.32 -4.93 -11.10
CA VAL A 691 35.00 -3.64 -10.47
C VAL A 691 33.62 -3.19 -10.93
N THR A 692 32.68 -3.07 -10.00
CA THR A 692 31.37 -2.46 -10.28
C THR A 692 31.45 -0.95 -10.14
N MET A 693 31.04 -0.23 -11.17
CA MET A 693 31.11 1.23 -11.23
C MET A 693 29.89 1.86 -10.54
N ASP A 694 30.05 2.31 -9.30
CA ASP A 694 29.03 3.02 -8.49
C ASP A 694 29.47 4.45 -8.13
N ALA A 695 30.74 4.78 -8.40
CA ALA A 695 31.42 6.05 -8.20
C ALA A 695 32.66 6.08 -9.11
N ALA A 696 33.32 7.24 -9.22
CA ALA A 696 34.64 7.30 -9.86
C ALA A 696 35.64 6.44 -9.08
N LYS A 697 36.35 5.56 -9.77
CA LYS A 697 37.24 4.56 -9.15
C LYS A 697 38.61 4.58 -9.81
N SER A 698 39.62 4.15 -9.06
CA SER A 698 40.99 3.98 -9.55
C SER A 698 41.52 2.59 -9.18
N VAL A 699 42.17 1.92 -10.11
CA VAL A 699 42.80 0.61 -9.89
C VAL A 699 44.24 0.64 -10.36
N THR A 700 45.13 0.11 -9.52
CA THR A 700 46.55 -0.06 -9.84
C THR A 700 46.91 -1.54 -9.95
N ALA A 701 47.54 -1.95 -11.05
CA ALA A 701 48.18 -3.26 -11.16
C ALA A 701 49.67 -3.13 -10.82
N THR A 702 50.16 -3.99 -9.94
CA THR A 702 51.58 -4.07 -9.61
C THR A 702 52.20 -5.27 -10.33
N PHE A 703 53.30 -5.01 -11.04
CA PHE A 703 54.11 -6.01 -11.71
C PHE A 703 55.53 -5.97 -11.13
N THR A 704 56.04 -7.12 -10.73
CA THR A 704 57.39 -7.24 -10.16
C THR A 704 58.31 -7.96 -11.14
N ALA A 705 59.48 -7.37 -11.40
CA ALA A 705 60.49 -7.97 -12.27
C ALA A 705 60.96 -9.33 -11.73
N GLN A 706 61.33 -10.26 -12.63
CA GLN A 706 61.90 -11.55 -12.28
C GLN A 706 63.26 -11.80 -12.97
N TYR A 707 64.18 -12.45 -12.25
CA TYR A 707 65.53 -12.77 -12.71
C TYR A 707 65.80 -14.28 -12.66
N ALA A 708 66.54 -14.80 -13.64
CA ALA A 708 66.91 -16.22 -13.72
C ALA A 708 68.13 -16.57 -12.84
N LEU A 709 68.10 -17.72 -12.17
CA LEU A 709 69.24 -18.29 -11.45
C LEU A 709 69.66 -19.61 -12.10
N ALA A 710 70.80 -19.63 -12.78
CA ALA A 710 71.36 -20.83 -13.39
C ALA A 710 72.21 -21.61 -12.38
N LEU A 711 71.95 -22.91 -12.22
CA LEU A 711 72.69 -23.79 -11.33
C LEU A 711 73.49 -24.82 -12.15
N THR A 712 74.77 -24.97 -11.83
CA THR A 712 75.67 -25.93 -12.49
C THR A 712 76.25 -26.89 -11.44
N MET A 713 76.36 -28.17 -11.78
CA MET A 713 76.93 -29.19 -10.88
C MET A 713 78.15 -29.82 -11.53
N VAL A 714 79.24 -29.89 -10.77
CA VAL A 714 80.48 -30.60 -11.15
C VAL A 714 80.69 -31.73 -10.16
N GLY A 715 80.70 -32.99 -10.64
CA GLY A 715 80.71 -34.18 -9.79
C GLY A 715 79.32 -34.68 -9.40
N ASP A 716 79.26 -35.67 -8.52
CA ASP A 716 78.02 -36.35 -8.13
C ASP A 716 77.43 -35.76 -6.83
N GLY A 717 76.26 -35.14 -6.95
CA GLY A 717 75.52 -34.48 -5.88
C GLY A 717 74.26 -33.80 -6.40
N SER A 718 73.59 -33.05 -5.53
CA SER A 718 72.39 -32.27 -5.88
C SER A 718 72.43 -30.89 -5.24
N ILE A 719 71.77 -29.92 -5.89
CA ILE A 719 71.54 -28.59 -5.35
C ILE A 719 70.03 -28.41 -5.14
N ALA A 720 69.61 -28.14 -3.91
CA ALA A 720 68.24 -27.71 -3.60
C ALA A 720 68.20 -26.18 -3.47
N ALA A 721 67.23 -25.53 -4.10
CA ALA A 721 67.02 -24.08 -3.99
C ALA A 721 65.72 -23.80 -3.23
N VAL A 722 65.81 -22.97 -2.19
CA VAL A 722 64.67 -22.57 -1.35
C VAL A 722 64.56 -21.04 -1.27
N PRO A 723 63.41 -20.44 -1.63
CA PRO A 723 62.22 -21.10 -2.18
C PRO A 723 62.49 -21.71 -3.56
N ALA A 724 61.66 -22.68 -3.97
CA ALA A 724 61.71 -23.23 -5.33
C ALA A 724 61.46 -22.09 -6.35
N PRO A 725 62.06 -22.14 -7.55
CA PRO A 725 61.82 -21.12 -8.56
C PRO A 725 60.34 -21.08 -8.95
N GLY A 726 59.88 -19.90 -9.37
CA GLY A 726 58.49 -19.72 -9.80
C GLY A 726 58.15 -20.48 -11.10
N PRO A 727 56.85 -20.59 -11.44
CA PRO A 727 56.36 -21.35 -12.60
C PRO A 727 56.84 -20.81 -13.96
N LEU A 728 57.34 -19.58 -14.03
CA LEU A 728 57.95 -18.97 -15.21
C LEU A 728 59.44 -19.31 -15.30
N ALA A 729 59.75 -20.40 -16.00
CA ALA A 729 61.08 -20.70 -16.55
C ALA A 729 62.27 -20.52 -15.58
N GLY A 730 62.15 -20.95 -14.32
CA GLY A 730 63.29 -20.95 -13.39
C GLY A 730 63.67 -19.56 -12.84
N LYS A 731 62.76 -18.59 -12.85
CA LYS A 731 63.02 -17.20 -12.41
C LYS A 731 62.47 -16.91 -11.01
N TYR A 732 63.07 -15.90 -10.39
CA TYR A 732 62.77 -15.42 -9.04
C TYR A 732 62.39 -13.94 -9.07
N PRO A 733 61.38 -13.49 -8.31
CA PRO A 733 61.09 -12.07 -8.15
C PRO A 733 62.32 -11.28 -7.69
N ALA A 734 62.46 -10.05 -8.18
CA ALA A 734 63.52 -9.13 -7.78
C ALA A 734 63.56 -8.97 -6.25
N GLY A 735 64.74 -9.11 -5.66
CA GLY A 735 64.96 -9.05 -4.21
C GLY A 735 64.80 -10.38 -3.47
N THR A 736 64.32 -11.45 -4.12
CA THR A 736 64.23 -12.79 -3.48
C THR A 736 65.61 -13.29 -3.10
N ALA A 737 65.79 -13.66 -1.83
CA ALA A 737 67.00 -14.33 -1.35
C ALA A 737 66.82 -15.86 -1.48
N VAL A 738 67.54 -16.48 -2.40
CA VAL A 738 67.46 -17.92 -2.69
C VAL A 738 68.56 -18.64 -1.93
N THR A 739 68.19 -19.50 -0.99
CA THR A 739 69.14 -20.35 -0.27
C THR A 739 69.34 -21.66 -1.02
N LEU A 740 70.57 -21.90 -1.43
CA LEU A 740 71.05 -23.11 -2.09
C LEU A 740 71.66 -24.05 -1.05
N THR A 741 71.31 -25.32 -1.11
CA THR A 741 71.88 -26.39 -0.27
C THR A 741 72.45 -27.48 -1.17
N ALA A 742 73.75 -27.72 -1.06
CA ALA A 742 74.46 -28.80 -1.74
C ALA A 742 74.40 -30.08 -0.90
N THR A 743 73.88 -31.15 -1.49
CA THR A 743 73.87 -32.48 -0.90
C THR A 743 74.77 -33.40 -1.72
N PRO A 744 75.91 -33.86 -1.18
CA PRO A 744 76.79 -34.78 -1.90
C PRO A 744 76.10 -36.11 -2.20
N GLY A 745 76.45 -36.73 -3.34
CA GLY A 745 76.03 -38.09 -3.66
C GLY A 745 76.67 -39.13 -2.71
N PRO A 746 76.20 -40.39 -2.71
CA PRO A 746 76.61 -41.43 -1.74
C PRO A 746 78.12 -41.72 -1.65
N SER A 747 78.87 -41.35 -2.70
CA SER A 747 80.32 -41.56 -2.80
C SER A 747 81.09 -40.27 -3.08
N SER A 748 80.51 -39.10 -2.78
CA SER A 748 81.14 -37.80 -3.00
C SER A 748 81.08 -36.93 -1.75
N VAL A 749 81.95 -35.92 -1.67
CA VAL A 749 81.87 -34.83 -0.70
C VAL A 749 81.77 -33.50 -1.40
N PHE A 750 81.01 -32.59 -0.82
CA PHE A 750 80.94 -31.22 -1.28
C PHE A 750 82.26 -30.50 -0.98
N THR A 751 82.87 -29.90 -2.01
CA THR A 751 84.17 -29.24 -1.89
C THR A 751 84.11 -27.73 -2.07
N GLY A 752 83.02 -27.19 -2.64
CA GLY A 752 82.76 -25.75 -2.59
C GLY A 752 81.83 -25.20 -3.67
N TRP A 753 81.46 -23.93 -3.47
CA TRP A 753 80.68 -23.12 -4.41
C TRP A 753 81.57 -22.20 -5.25
N SER A 754 81.11 -21.86 -6.47
CA SER A 754 81.65 -20.76 -7.28
C SER A 754 80.54 -20.03 -8.06
N GLY A 755 80.85 -18.85 -8.64
CA GLY A 755 79.88 -17.97 -9.30
C GLY A 755 79.32 -16.92 -8.34
N ALA A 756 77.99 -16.79 -8.25
CA ALA A 756 77.32 -15.89 -7.31
C ALA A 756 77.35 -16.38 -5.84
N CYS A 757 78.01 -17.51 -5.58
CA CYS A 757 78.29 -18.11 -4.27
C CYS A 757 79.78 -18.45 -4.16
N SER A 758 80.27 -18.55 -2.93
CA SER A 758 81.66 -18.94 -2.63
C SER A 758 81.76 -19.66 -1.29
N GLY A 759 82.81 -20.46 -1.11
CA GLY A 759 83.12 -21.13 0.16
C GLY A 759 82.76 -22.62 0.20
N THR A 760 83.09 -23.28 1.30
CA THR A 760 82.99 -24.74 1.48
C THR A 760 81.81 -25.18 2.35
N VAL A 761 81.01 -24.23 2.84
CA VAL A 761 79.78 -24.53 3.59
C VAL A 761 78.71 -25.01 2.61
N ALA A 762 78.03 -26.10 2.95
CA ALA A 762 77.04 -26.74 2.07
C ALA A 762 75.82 -25.86 1.76
N THR A 763 75.65 -24.72 2.43
CA THR A 763 74.58 -23.76 2.18
C THR A 763 75.12 -22.41 1.69
N CYS A 764 74.42 -21.76 0.76
CA CYS A 764 74.73 -20.41 0.28
C CYS A 764 73.45 -19.63 -0.06
N THR A 765 73.36 -18.34 0.28
CA THR A 765 72.19 -17.51 -0.05
C THR A 765 72.51 -16.50 -1.16
N VAL A 766 71.70 -16.48 -2.21
CA VAL A 766 71.85 -15.63 -3.40
C VAL A 766 70.69 -14.63 -3.50
N PRO A 767 70.94 -13.32 -3.30
CA PRO A 767 69.92 -12.29 -3.51
C PRO A 767 69.73 -12.02 -5.02
N MET A 768 68.51 -12.15 -5.53
CA MET A 768 68.19 -12.03 -6.95
C MET A 768 67.91 -10.57 -7.35
N SER A 769 68.95 -9.83 -7.71
CA SER A 769 68.86 -8.45 -8.23
C SER A 769 69.07 -8.32 -9.74
N ALA A 770 69.58 -9.39 -10.38
CA ALA A 770 69.84 -9.55 -11.79
C ALA A 770 69.96 -11.06 -12.09
N PRO A 771 70.03 -11.50 -13.37
CA PRO A 771 70.34 -12.90 -13.68
C PRO A 771 71.69 -13.32 -13.08
N LYS A 772 71.75 -14.50 -12.47
CA LYS A 772 72.94 -15.01 -11.76
C LYS A 772 73.21 -16.48 -12.05
N ASN A 773 74.45 -16.92 -11.86
CA ASN A 773 74.88 -18.31 -12.02
C ASN A 773 75.66 -18.80 -10.79
N VAL A 774 75.42 -20.05 -10.37
CA VAL A 774 76.13 -20.69 -9.25
C VAL A 774 76.53 -22.12 -9.62
N THR A 775 77.76 -22.52 -9.27
CA THR A 775 78.26 -23.88 -9.48
C THR A 775 78.57 -24.56 -8.13
N ALA A 776 78.05 -25.78 -7.91
CA ALA A 776 78.47 -26.65 -6.82
C ALA A 776 79.50 -27.68 -7.30
N THR A 777 80.57 -27.88 -6.53
CA THR A 777 81.58 -28.90 -6.83
C THR A 777 81.54 -30.01 -5.78
N PHE A 778 81.49 -31.26 -6.26
CA PHE A 778 81.54 -32.48 -5.46
C PHE A 778 82.71 -33.35 -5.92
N THR A 779 83.48 -33.88 -4.98
CA THR A 779 84.64 -34.74 -5.26
C THR A 779 84.39 -36.14 -4.74
N ALA A 780 84.67 -37.17 -5.55
CA ALA A 780 84.49 -38.57 -5.17
C ALA A 780 85.37 -38.97 -3.96
N GLN A 781 84.92 -39.94 -3.18
CA GLN A 781 85.67 -40.56 -2.07
C GLN A 781 85.66 -42.09 -2.18
N TYR A 782 86.79 -42.72 -1.84
CA TYR A 782 86.94 -44.18 -1.84
C TYR A 782 87.46 -44.72 -0.50
N ALA A 783 87.11 -45.97 -0.19
CA ALA A 783 87.52 -46.63 1.05
C ALA A 783 88.91 -47.29 0.91
N LEU A 784 89.68 -47.27 2.00
CA LEU A 784 90.92 -48.03 2.16
C LEU A 784 90.76 -49.05 3.30
N VAL A 785 90.79 -50.34 2.98
CA VAL A 785 90.65 -51.42 3.96
C VAL A 785 92.02 -51.98 4.33
N LEU A 786 92.33 -52.08 5.63
CA LEU A 786 93.62 -52.55 6.14
C LEU A 786 93.42 -53.85 6.93
N THR A 787 94.23 -54.89 6.65
CA THR A 787 94.07 -56.22 7.26
C THR A 787 95.41 -56.77 7.78
N PRO A 788 95.65 -56.81 9.11
CA PRO A 788 96.80 -57.53 9.66
C PRO A 788 96.52 -59.05 9.76
N ILE A 789 97.49 -59.87 9.34
CA ILE A 789 97.48 -61.34 9.49
C ILE A 789 98.68 -61.73 10.37
N GLY A 790 98.44 -62.38 11.50
CA GLY A 790 99.45 -62.65 12.54
C GLY A 790 99.43 -61.60 13.64
N ASP A 791 100.41 -61.62 14.54
CA ASP A 791 100.52 -60.66 15.65
C ASP A 791 101.26 -59.39 15.18
N GLY A 792 100.49 -58.35 14.85
CA GLY A 792 100.98 -57.03 14.41
C GLY A 792 99.85 -56.08 14.03
N SER A 793 100.18 -54.82 13.72
CA SER A 793 99.20 -53.77 13.41
C SER A 793 99.58 -52.94 12.17
N ILE A 794 98.59 -52.27 11.56
CA ILE A 794 98.78 -51.36 10.42
C ILE A 794 98.25 -49.97 10.81
N THR A 795 99.03 -48.92 10.59
CA THR A 795 98.59 -47.51 10.72
C THR A 795 98.62 -46.79 9.38
N ALA A 796 97.78 -45.77 9.19
CA ALA A 796 97.67 -44.98 7.97
C ALA A 796 97.85 -43.48 8.25
N ALA A 797 98.61 -42.78 7.41
CA ALA A 797 98.88 -41.35 7.49
C ALA A 797 98.68 -40.66 6.11
N PRO A 798 97.87 -39.58 6.01
CA PRO A 798 97.00 -39.04 7.07
C PRO A 798 95.93 -40.05 7.50
N ALA A 799 95.43 -39.93 8.73
CA ALA A 799 94.32 -40.76 9.19
C ALA A 799 93.08 -40.54 8.31
N PRO A 800 92.24 -41.56 8.09
CA PRO A 800 91.04 -41.40 7.30
C PRO A 800 90.10 -40.35 7.92
N GLY A 801 89.36 -39.64 7.08
CA GLY A 801 88.44 -38.61 7.52
C GLY A 801 87.31 -39.13 8.42
N PRO A 802 86.62 -38.25 9.16
CA PRO A 802 85.58 -38.62 10.14
C PRO A 802 84.35 -39.32 9.56
N LEU A 803 84.17 -39.28 8.22
CA LEU A 803 83.10 -39.96 7.50
C LEU A 803 83.56 -41.35 7.02
N ALA A 804 83.33 -42.37 7.84
CA ALA A 804 83.34 -43.78 7.46
C ALA A 804 84.63 -44.35 6.84
N GLY A 805 85.81 -43.83 7.21
CA GLY A 805 87.08 -44.47 6.82
C GLY A 805 87.51 -44.26 5.35
N LYS A 806 86.96 -43.24 4.67
CA LYS A 806 87.22 -42.96 3.24
C LYS A 806 88.15 -41.76 3.02
N TYR A 807 88.75 -41.69 1.83
CA TYR A 807 89.60 -40.59 1.38
C TYR A 807 89.07 -40.00 0.07
N PRO A 808 89.19 -38.67 -0.15
CA PRO A 808 88.97 -38.07 -1.47
C PRO A 808 89.83 -38.72 -2.55
N ALA A 809 89.26 -38.84 -3.75
CA ALA A 809 89.95 -39.34 -4.93
C ALA A 809 91.27 -38.58 -5.16
N GLY A 810 92.37 -39.32 -5.33
CA GLY A 810 93.72 -38.78 -5.50
C GLY A 810 94.53 -38.59 -4.21
N THR A 811 93.95 -38.84 -3.02
CA THR A 811 94.70 -38.72 -1.75
C THR A 811 95.80 -39.77 -1.66
N ALA A 812 97.04 -39.35 -1.35
CA ALA A 812 98.15 -40.26 -1.06
C ALA A 812 98.18 -40.62 0.44
N VAL A 813 98.18 -41.92 0.74
CA VAL A 813 98.18 -42.48 2.10
C VAL A 813 99.42 -43.33 2.31
N THR A 814 100.17 -43.07 3.38
CA THR A 814 101.32 -43.86 3.82
C THR A 814 100.86 -44.87 4.89
N LEU A 815 101.18 -46.14 4.70
CA LEU A 815 100.88 -47.25 5.59
C LEU A 815 102.13 -47.73 6.31
N THR A 816 102.02 -48.07 7.59
CA THR A 816 103.13 -48.59 8.42
C THR A 816 102.71 -49.86 9.15
N ALA A 817 103.48 -50.94 9.00
CA ALA A 817 103.30 -52.22 9.69
C ALA A 817 104.21 -52.30 10.94
N THR A 818 103.62 -52.64 12.08
CA THR A 818 104.35 -52.81 13.34
C THR A 818 104.14 -54.25 13.85
N PRO A 819 105.18 -55.12 13.86
CA PRO A 819 105.10 -56.47 14.40
C PRO A 819 104.83 -56.49 15.92
N GLY A 820 104.11 -57.51 16.40
CA GLY A 820 103.94 -57.80 17.82
C GLY A 820 105.20 -58.45 18.46
N PRO A 821 105.25 -58.60 19.79
CA PRO A 821 106.48 -58.92 20.54
C PRO A 821 107.17 -60.25 20.18
N SER A 822 106.45 -61.20 19.60
CA SER A 822 106.95 -62.54 19.22
C SER A 822 106.87 -62.81 17.71
N SER A 823 106.59 -61.76 16.92
CA SER A 823 106.43 -61.86 15.47
C SER A 823 107.34 -60.90 14.72
N VAL A 824 107.65 -61.25 13.47
CA VAL A 824 108.38 -60.41 12.52
C VAL A 824 107.47 -60.07 11.34
N PHE A 825 107.56 -58.84 10.83
CA PHE A 825 106.87 -58.46 9.59
C PHE A 825 107.52 -59.18 8.41
N THR A 826 106.69 -59.81 7.58
CA THR A 826 107.16 -60.65 6.45
C THR A 826 106.80 -60.06 5.10
N GLY A 827 105.78 -59.19 5.01
CA GLY A 827 105.49 -58.44 3.79
C GLY A 827 104.07 -57.91 3.68
N TRP A 828 103.87 -57.07 2.65
CA TRP A 828 102.58 -56.53 2.24
C TRP A 828 101.97 -57.33 1.07
N SER A 829 100.64 -57.31 0.97
CA SER A 829 99.89 -57.74 -0.21
C SER A 829 98.63 -56.87 -0.44
N GLY A 830 97.99 -56.99 -1.61
CA GLY A 830 96.87 -56.14 -2.03
C GLY A 830 97.35 -54.94 -2.85
N ALA A 831 96.90 -53.72 -2.50
CA ALA A 831 97.35 -52.47 -3.14
C ALA A 831 98.77 -52.03 -2.74
N CYS A 832 99.46 -52.84 -1.92
CA CYS A 832 100.85 -52.70 -1.51
C CYS A 832 101.61 -54.01 -1.71
N SER A 833 102.94 -53.93 -1.84
CA SER A 833 103.82 -55.10 -1.91
C SER A 833 105.20 -54.81 -1.32
N GLY A 834 105.97 -55.86 -1.03
CA GLY A 834 107.34 -55.76 -0.52
C GLY A 834 107.46 -56.06 0.97
N THR A 835 108.71 -56.08 1.47
CA THR A 835 109.08 -56.50 2.83
C THR A 835 109.49 -55.33 3.75
N VAL A 836 109.47 -54.10 3.23
CA VAL A 836 109.71 -52.89 4.02
C VAL A 836 108.46 -52.57 4.84
N ALA A 837 108.63 -52.20 6.10
CA ALA A 837 107.53 -51.94 7.04
C ALA A 837 106.65 -50.74 6.67
N THR A 838 106.95 -49.99 5.61
CA THR A 838 106.14 -48.86 5.13
C THR A 838 105.73 -49.03 3.66
N CYS A 839 104.55 -48.53 3.28
CA CYS A 839 104.04 -48.55 1.90
C CYS A 839 103.16 -47.33 1.58
N ASN A 840 103.28 -46.75 0.37
CA ASN A 840 102.45 -45.63 -0.08
C ASN A 840 101.37 -46.08 -1.07
N VAL A 841 100.14 -45.60 -0.87
CA VAL A 841 98.97 -45.92 -1.70
C VAL A 841 98.23 -44.63 -2.08
N THR A 842 97.99 -44.40 -3.36
CA THR A 842 97.10 -43.31 -3.82
C THR A 842 95.68 -43.82 -3.98
N ILE A 843 94.70 -43.12 -3.39
CA ILE A 843 93.30 -43.53 -3.36
C ILE A 843 92.55 -42.99 -4.57
N ASP A 844 92.60 -43.70 -5.68
CA ASP A 844 91.87 -43.40 -6.94
C ASP A 844 90.64 -44.29 -7.17
N ALA A 845 90.50 -45.35 -6.37
CA ALA A 845 89.38 -46.27 -6.29
C ALA A 845 89.36 -46.91 -4.89
N ALA A 846 88.37 -47.77 -4.59
CA ALA A 846 88.40 -48.54 -3.34
C ALA A 846 89.59 -49.53 -3.37
N LYS A 847 90.39 -49.53 -2.31
CA LYS A 847 91.61 -50.35 -2.22
C LYS A 847 91.68 -51.12 -0.91
N SER A 848 92.36 -52.26 -0.92
CA SER A 848 92.65 -53.07 0.28
C SER A 848 94.14 -53.39 0.38
N VAL A 849 94.68 -53.39 1.60
CA VAL A 849 96.08 -53.72 1.89
C VAL A 849 96.17 -54.65 3.08
N THR A 850 96.98 -55.70 2.95
CA THR A 850 97.20 -56.72 3.98
C THR A 850 98.66 -56.72 4.42
N ALA A 851 98.92 -56.76 5.73
CA ALA A 851 100.25 -56.97 6.33
C ALA A 851 100.35 -58.35 6.95
N THR A 852 101.43 -59.10 6.69
CA THR A 852 101.64 -60.44 7.26
C THR A 852 102.79 -60.46 8.27
N PHE A 853 102.54 -61.03 9.44
CA PHE A 853 103.49 -61.19 10.55
C PHE A 853 103.65 -62.67 10.92
N ALA A 854 104.88 -63.16 11.05
CA ALA A 854 105.19 -64.57 11.35
C ALA A 854 105.98 -64.75 12.66
N ALA A 855 105.82 -65.88 13.35
CA ALA A 855 106.46 -66.15 14.64
C ALA A 855 107.98 -66.33 14.58
N GLN A 856 108.70 -65.98 15.65
CA GLN A 856 110.17 -66.05 15.75
C GLN A 856 110.68 -67.40 16.32
N GLU A 857 111.79 -67.96 15.80
CA GLU A 857 112.34 -69.31 16.12
C GLU A 857 113.82 -69.32 16.57
N PHE A 858 114.24 -70.30 17.41
CA PHE A 858 115.59 -70.49 18.02
C PHE A 858 116.08 -71.97 18.02
N THR A 859 117.40 -72.24 18.12
CA THR A 859 118.02 -73.60 18.11
C THR A 859 118.56 -74.07 19.47
N LEU A 860 118.48 -75.38 19.79
CA LEU A 860 119.09 -76.00 20.98
C LEU A 860 120.11 -77.08 20.59
N THR A 861 121.37 -76.94 21.00
CA THR A 861 122.47 -77.89 20.73
C THR A 861 122.81 -78.72 21.97
N LEU A 862 123.07 -80.02 21.81
CA LEU A 862 123.35 -80.94 22.92
C LEU A 862 124.65 -81.73 22.69
N THR A 863 125.48 -81.89 23.71
CA THR A 863 126.77 -82.60 23.64
C THR A 863 126.99 -83.54 24.83
N THR A 864 127.79 -84.60 24.67
CA THR A 864 128.11 -85.55 25.75
C THR A 864 129.62 -85.76 25.91
N GLU A 865 130.06 -86.05 27.13
CA GLU A 865 131.45 -86.40 27.49
C GLU A 865 131.46 -87.67 28.35
N GLY A 866 132.26 -88.67 27.99
CA GLY A 866 132.14 -90.02 28.55
C GLY A 866 131.04 -90.84 27.85
N SER A 867 130.70 -92.00 28.40
CA SER A 867 129.76 -92.95 27.77
C SER A 867 128.32 -92.78 28.29
N GLY A 868 127.48 -92.08 27.51
CA GLY A 868 126.05 -91.92 27.73
C GLY A 868 125.35 -91.05 26.67
N SER A 869 124.03 -90.83 26.80
CA SER A 869 123.21 -90.04 25.86
C SER A 869 122.29 -89.03 26.57
N ILE A 870 121.81 -88.00 25.86
CA ILE A 870 120.81 -87.03 26.35
C ILE A 870 119.47 -87.24 25.65
N GLY A 871 118.40 -87.53 26.42
CA GLY A 871 117.02 -87.48 25.94
C GLY A 871 116.44 -86.06 25.99
N VAL A 872 115.58 -85.70 25.03
CA VAL A 872 115.02 -84.34 24.85
C VAL A 872 113.50 -84.39 24.67
N ALA A 873 112.75 -83.55 25.37
CA ALA A 873 111.30 -83.44 25.22
C ALA A 873 110.78 -81.99 25.41
N PRO A 874 109.92 -81.47 24.51
CA PRO A 874 109.52 -82.05 23.23
C PRO A 874 110.66 -82.04 22.19
N SER A 875 110.59 -82.94 21.21
CA SER A 875 111.55 -82.95 20.09
C SER A 875 111.40 -81.70 19.22
N PRO A 876 112.50 -81.15 18.65
CA PRO A 876 112.42 -79.97 17.83
C PRO A 876 111.72 -80.24 16.50
N THR A 877 110.92 -79.29 16.02
CA THR A 877 110.41 -79.29 14.65
C THR A 877 111.49 -78.67 13.76
N ALA A 878 112.00 -79.43 12.78
CA ALA A 878 113.06 -78.98 11.87
C ALA A 878 114.33 -78.42 12.56
N GLY A 879 114.67 -78.94 13.74
CA GLY A 879 115.87 -78.51 14.50
C GLY A 879 115.74 -77.17 15.23
N LYS A 880 114.53 -76.56 15.26
CA LYS A 880 114.26 -75.29 15.94
C LYS A 880 113.06 -75.38 16.90
N TYR A 881 112.96 -74.37 17.74
CA TYR A 881 111.92 -74.18 18.74
C TYR A 881 111.40 -72.73 18.67
N ALA A 882 110.08 -72.55 18.80
CA ALA A 882 109.49 -71.22 18.87
C ALA A 882 109.98 -70.45 20.12
N ALA A 883 110.08 -69.14 19.99
CA ALA A 883 110.39 -68.25 21.11
C ALA A 883 109.46 -68.48 22.32
N GLY A 884 110.06 -68.72 23.49
CA GLY A 884 109.37 -68.96 24.77
C GLY A 884 109.09 -70.42 25.14
N LEU A 885 109.38 -71.40 24.26
CA LEU A 885 109.10 -72.81 24.54
C LEU A 885 110.05 -73.41 25.59
N LYS A 886 109.56 -74.22 26.53
CA LYS A 886 110.36 -74.92 27.55
C LYS A 886 110.71 -76.34 27.10
N VAL A 887 111.99 -76.72 27.15
CA VAL A 887 112.54 -78.02 26.71
C VAL A 887 113.19 -78.75 27.89
N ASN A 888 112.81 -80.00 28.13
CA ASN A 888 113.33 -80.87 29.18
C ASN A 888 114.39 -81.84 28.64
N LEU A 889 115.43 -82.10 29.44
CA LEU A 889 116.62 -82.91 29.13
C LEU A 889 116.85 -83.99 30.20
N GLN A 890 117.25 -85.20 29.79
CA GLN A 890 117.53 -86.36 30.66
C GLN A 890 118.86 -87.01 30.27
N ALA A 891 119.78 -87.23 31.22
CA ALA A 891 121.03 -87.93 31.01
C ALA A 891 120.85 -89.43 31.26
N ASN A 892 121.31 -90.26 30.32
CA ASN A 892 121.22 -91.72 30.37
C ASN A 892 122.63 -92.33 30.29
N PRO A 893 123.25 -92.75 31.42
CA PRO A 893 124.58 -93.38 31.43
C PRO A 893 124.58 -94.75 30.77
N ASN A 894 125.63 -95.07 30.00
CA ASN A 894 125.82 -96.42 29.45
C ASN A 894 126.38 -97.39 30.50
N ALA A 895 126.21 -98.70 30.27
CA ALA A 895 126.68 -99.75 31.18
C ALA A 895 128.18 -99.61 31.50
N GLY A 896 128.52 -99.70 32.79
CA GLY A 896 129.89 -99.49 33.28
C GLY A 896 130.24 -98.03 33.59
N SER A 897 129.33 -97.07 33.34
CA SER A 897 129.47 -95.65 33.69
C SER A 897 128.31 -95.15 34.57
N LYS A 898 128.54 -94.08 35.34
CA LYS A 898 127.53 -93.30 36.08
C LYS A 898 127.54 -91.84 35.61
N PHE A 899 126.41 -91.14 35.75
CA PHE A 899 126.31 -89.71 35.45
C PHE A 899 127.20 -88.88 36.39
N GLY A 900 127.87 -87.87 35.84
CA GLY A 900 128.67 -86.89 36.57
C GLY A 900 127.87 -85.61 36.82
N ASN A 901 127.68 -84.79 35.77
CA ASN A 901 127.00 -83.49 35.86
C ASN A 901 126.60 -82.92 34.48
N TRP A 902 125.71 -81.93 34.50
CA TRP A 902 125.40 -81.01 33.38
C TRP A 902 126.32 -79.79 33.37
N SER A 903 126.53 -79.20 32.18
CA SER A 903 127.21 -77.92 31.95
C SER A 903 126.65 -77.21 30.69
N GLY A 904 126.89 -75.90 30.52
CA GLY A 904 126.33 -75.07 29.43
C GLY A 904 125.15 -74.20 29.90
N ASP A 905 124.09 -74.07 29.10
CA ASP A 905 122.80 -73.42 29.43
C ASP A 905 121.96 -74.22 30.47
N CYS A 906 122.61 -75.16 31.15
CA CYS A 906 122.09 -76.04 32.17
C CYS A 906 123.23 -76.48 33.12
N SER A 907 122.95 -76.71 34.40
CA SER A 907 123.94 -77.14 35.40
C SER A 907 123.35 -78.01 36.51
N GLY A 908 124.11 -78.96 37.05
CA GLY A 908 123.71 -79.76 38.21
C GLY A 908 124.19 -81.22 38.13
N ALA A 909 124.19 -81.92 39.27
CA ALA A 909 124.60 -83.35 39.37
C ALA A 909 123.41 -84.32 39.30
N VAL A 910 122.19 -83.81 39.18
CA VAL A 910 120.98 -84.60 38.94
C VAL A 910 120.87 -84.91 37.45
N ASP A 911 120.36 -86.08 37.11
CA ASP A 911 120.29 -86.60 35.74
C ASP A 911 119.22 -85.92 34.86
N THR A 912 118.57 -84.84 35.33
CA THR A 912 117.53 -84.09 34.60
C THR A 912 117.81 -82.58 34.54
N CYS A 913 117.31 -81.88 33.51
CA CYS A 913 117.39 -80.42 33.34
C CYS A 913 116.30 -79.80 32.45
N GLN A 914 115.96 -78.51 32.59
CA GLN A 914 115.01 -77.78 31.72
C GLN A 914 115.60 -76.46 31.21
N VAL A 915 115.38 -76.12 29.93
CA VAL A 915 115.83 -74.88 29.27
C VAL A 915 114.65 -74.17 28.59
N THR A 916 114.55 -72.84 28.69
CA THR A 916 113.54 -72.05 27.95
C THR A 916 114.17 -71.39 26.72
N MET A 917 113.52 -71.53 25.56
CA MET A 917 113.99 -71.10 24.25
C MET A 917 113.73 -69.62 24.01
N SER A 918 114.55 -68.75 24.59
CA SER A 918 114.54 -67.30 24.35
C SER A 918 115.64 -66.82 23.42
N THR A 919 116.64 -67.67 23.17
CA THR A 919 117.78 -67.49 22.27
C THR A 919 118.21 -68.87 21.79
N ASN A 920 119.23 -68.94 20.95
CA ASN A 920 119.93 -70.22 20.75
C ASN A 920 120.57 -70.68 22.08
N LYS A 921 120.52 -71.99 22.37
CA LYS A 921 120.95 -72.60 23.65
C LYS A 921 121.88 -73.81 23.40
N ASN A 922 122.81 -74.11 24.32
CA ASN A 922 123.76 -75.22 24.26
C ASN A 922 123.90 -75.93 25.62
N VAL A 923 123.73 -77.25 25.70
CA VAL A 923 123.85 -78.05 26.94
C VAL A 923 124.76 -79.28 26.77
N LYS A 924 125.54 -79.63 27.80
CA LYS A 924 126.50 -80.75 27.84
C LYS A 924 126.31 -81.68 29.05
N ALA A 925 126.37 -83.00 28.88
CA ALA A 925 126.32 -84.02 29.96
C ALA A 925 127.64 -84.82 30.09
N SER A 926 128.08 -85.14 31.31
CA SER A 926 129.33 -85.90 31.60
C SER A 926 129.10 -87.25 32.32
N PHE A 927 129.88 -88.31 32.03
CA PHE A 927 129.75 -89.69 32.57
C PHE A 927 131.11 -90.36 32.98
N VAL A 928 131.18 -91.14 34.08
CA VAL A 928 132.42 -91.74 34.69
C VAL A 928 132.32 -93.25 35.06
N ALA A 929 133.39 -94.07 35.07
CA ALA A 929 133.38 -95.57 35.10
C ALA A 929 133.39 -96.33 36.49
N VAL A 930 133.03 -97.66 36.55
CA VAL A 930 132.92 -98.55 37.78
C VAL A 930 133.45 -100.02 37.62
N PRO A 931 134.14 -100.71 38.60
CA PRO A 931 134.71 -102.11 38.48
C PRO A 931 133.93 -103.34 39.14
N PRO A 932 134.20 -104.66 38.81
CA PRO A 932 133.31 -105.86 39.09
C PRO A 932 133.76 -107.02 40.09
N PRO A 933 132.88 -108.01 40.52
CA PRO A 933 133.13 -109.11 41.53
C PRO A 933 133.13 -110.64 41.06
N PRO A 934 133.51 -111.69 41.89
CA PRO A 934 133.97 -113.07 41.48
C PRO A 934 133.01 -114.34 41.63
N PRO A 935 133.36 -115.57 41.09
CA PRO A 935 132.46 -116.77 40.89
C PRO A 935 132.56 -118.01 41.87
N PRO A 936 131.56 -118.96 41.92
CA PRO A 936 131.41 -120.07 42.92
C PRO A 936 131.98 -121.49 42.58
N THR A 937 132.27 -122.33 43.60
CA THR A 937 133.26 -123.44 43.56
C THR A 937 132.84 -124.89 43.95
N THR A 938 131.56 -125.24 44.20
CA THR A 938 131.17 -126.65 44.52
C THR A 938 130.08 -127.26 43.61
N CYS A 939 129.98 -128.60 43.55
CA CYS A 939 128.97 -129.31 42.73
C CYS A 939 127.52 -129.02 43.20
N ASP A 940 127.29 -128.88 44.51
CA ASP A 940 125.98 -128.46 45.02
C ASP A 940 125.64 -127.01 44.62
N ASP A 941 126.63 -126.10 44.59
CA ASP A 941 126.45 -124.75 44.05
C ASP A 941 126.12 -124.78 42.56
N LYS A 942 126.75 -125.68 41.81
CA LYS A 942 126.45 -125.91 40.38
C LYS A 942 125.03 -126.42 40.18
N ILE A 943 124.55 -127.37 40.98
CA ILE A 943 123.17 -127.85 40.89
C ILE A 943 122.19 -126.72 41.24
N LYS A 944 122.51 -125.89 42.25
CA LYS A 944 121.68 -124.75 42.66
C LYS A 944 121.63 -123.66 41.59
N ASP A 945 122.77 -123.34 40.96
CA ASP A 945 122.87 -122.43 39.81
C ASP A 945 122.06 -122.98 38.61
N LEU A 946 122.17 -124.28 38.32
CA LEU A 946 121.37 -124.92 37.26
C LEU A 946 119.86 -124.87 37.56
N GLN A 947 119.45 -125.10 38.81
CA GLN A 947 118.04 -124.97 39.23
C GLN A 947 117.53 -123.53 39.07
N GLN A 948 118.31 -122.53 39.49
CA GLN A 948 117.96 -121.11 39.33
C GLN A 948 117.88 -120.70 37.86
N LYS A 949 118.81 -121.15 37.04
CA LYS A 949 118.84 -120.87 35.59
C LYS A 949 117.64 -121.48 34.86
N VAL A 950 117.25 -122.70 35.22
CA VAL A 950 116.05 -123.33 34.67
C VAL A 950 114.78 -122.61 35.15
N ALA A 951 114.71 -122.21 36.42
CA ALA A 951 113.55 -121.48 36.97
C ALA A 951 113.38 -120.05 36.40
N ALA A 952 114.49 -119.34 36.13
CA ALA A 952 114.47 -117.99 35.58
C ALA A 952 114.18 -117.95 34.06
N SER A 953 114.20 -119.09 33.37
CA SER A 953 113.97 -119.16 31.92
C SER A 953 112.48 -119.07 31.58
N LYS A 954 112.07 -117.90 31.04
CA LYS A 954 110.71 -117.68 30.51
C LYS A 954 110.39 -118.46 29.23
N SER A 955 111.38 -119.05 28.57
CA SER A 955 111.18 -119.90 27.38
C SER A 955 111.20 -121.39 27.75
N PRO A 956 110.15 -122.18 27.44
CA PRO A 956 110.09 -123.61 27.74
C PRO A 956 111.21 -124.43 27.10
N TRP A 957 111.79 -123.94 25.99
CA TRP A 957 112.71 -124.68 25.14
C TRP A 957 114.19 -124.34 25.33
N ARG A 958 114.52 -123.28 26.08
CA ARG A 958 115.89 -122.72 26.14
C ARG A 958 116.91 -123.60 26.87
N TYR A 959 116.44 -124.49 27.75
CA TYR A 959 117.29 -125.45 28.46
C TYR A 959 116.89 -126.84 28.05
N ASP A 960 117.89 -127.69 27.84
CA ASP A 960 117.73 -129.07 27.37
C ASP A 960 116.62 -129.79 28.16
N HIS A 961 115.67 -130.39 27.44
CA HIS A 961 114.57 -131.15 28.05
C HIS A 961 115.11 -132.24 29.00
N GLN A 962 116.26 -132.85 28.68
CA GLN A 962 116.92 -133.84 29.54
C GLN A 962 117.37 -133.24 30.88
N LEU A 963 117.89 -132.00 30.91
CA LEU A 963 118.28 -131.30 32.15
C LEU A 963 117.06 -131.10 33.06
N LYS A 964 115.93 -130.68 32.48
CA LYS A 964 114.68 -130.49 33.25
C LYS A 964 114.17 -131.81 33.84
N GLN A 965 114.17 -132.89 33.06
CA GLN A 965 113.76 -134.21 33.55
C GLN A 965 114.71 -134.77 34.61
N ALA A 966 116.03 -134.53 34.47
CA ALA A 966 117.03 -134.94 35.45
C ALA A 966 116.85 -134.18 36.78
N LEU A 967 116.68 -132.85 36.74
CA LEU A 967 116.43 -132.03 37.93
C LEU A 967 115.10 -132.39 38.62
N LYS A 968 114.06 -132.69 37.85
CA LYS A 968 112.77 -133.15 38.39
C LYS A 968 112.92 -134.48 39.13
N MET A 969 113.64 -135.44 38.53
CA MET A 969 113.89 -136.74 39.17
C MET A 969 114.87 -136.65 40.33
N TYR A 970 115.85 -135.75 40.29
CA TYR A 970 116.72 -135.45 41.44
C TYR A 970 115.89 -135.07 42.67
N SER A 971 114.93 -134.15 42.51
CA SER A 971 114.03 -133.74 43.59
C SER A 971 113.08 -134.85 44.04
N ALA A 972 112.56 -135.67 43.13
CA ALA A 972 111.66 -136.77 43.49
C ALA A 972 112.40 -137.89 44.23
N ALA A 973 113.57 -138.29 43.73
CA ALA A 973 114.40 -139.33 44.32
C ALA A 973 114.92 -138.91 45.69
N SER A 974 115.35 -137.65 45.87
CA SER A 974 115.86 -137.18 47.17
C SER A 974 114.81 -137.27 48.28
N VAL A 975 113.54 -136.98 47.97
CA VAL A 975 112.42 -137.06 48.92
C VAL A 975 112.11 -138.50 49.30
N GLU A 976 111.98 -139.40 48.33
CA GLU A 976 111.69 -140.80 48.64
C GLU A 976 112.86 -141.49 49.34
N LEU A 977 114.09 -141.13 48.98
CA LEU A 977 115.28 -141.62 49.67
C LEU A 977 115.31 -141.14 51.13
N ALA A 978 114.98 -139.87 51.38
CA ALA A 978 114.88 -139.35 52.75
C ALA A 978 113.82 -140.11 53.57
N ARG A 979 112.68 -140.46 52.96
CA ARG A 979 111.62 -141.26 53.60
C ARG A 979 112.06 -142.70 53.86
N ALA A 980 112.70 -143.34 52.87
CA ALA A 980 113.14 -144.72 52.98
C ALA A 980 114.21 -144.92 54.06
N LYS A 981 115.07 -143.91 54.31
CA LYS A 981 116.10 -143.94 55.36
C LYS A 981 115.54 -144.19 56.77
N ALA A 982 114.29 -143.79 57.02
CA ALA A 982 113.67 -143.86 58.34
C ALA A 982 113.10 -145.25 58.70
N LYS A 983 113.26 -146.27 57.84
CA LYS A 983 112.69 -147.61 58.04
C LYS A 983 113.80 -148.64 58.30
N PRO A 984 114.01 -149.11 59.54
CA PRO A 984 115.04 -150.09 59.86
C PRO A 984 114.58 -151.52 59.53
N GLY A 985 115.48 -152.31 58.93
CA GLY A 985 115.30 -153.74 58.67
C GLY A 985 116.38 -154.24 57.71
N GLY A 986 117.08 -155.34 58.05
CA GLY A 986 118.31 -155.73 57.35
C GLY A 986 118.21 -155.91 55.83
N GLU A 987 117.06 -156.35 55.31
CA GLU A 987 116.78 -156.42 53.86
C GLU A 987 116.50 -155.03 53.25
N SER A 988 115.80 -154.17 54.00
CA SER A 988 115.53 -152.77 53.65
C SER A 988 116.82 -151.94 53.59
N ASP A 989 117.76 -152.17 54.50
CA ASP A 989 119.03 -151.41 54.58
C ASP A 989 119.95 -151.67 53.38
N ARG A 990 120.02 -152.92 52.90
CA ARG A 990 120.78 -153.23 51.67
C ARG A 990 120.16 -152.59 50.43
N ARG A 991 118.83 -152.63 50.32
CA ARG A 991 118.10 -151.95 49.23
C ARG A 991 118.28 -150.43 49.32
N PHE A 992 118.27 -149.89 50.54
CA PHE A 992 118.51 -148.46 50.79
C PHE A 992 119.91 -148.03 50.37
N ALA A 993 120.95 -148.81 50.73
CA ALA A 993 122.32 -148.53 50.32
C ALA A 993 122.47 -148.51 48.79
N ARG A 994 121.79 -149.42 48.08
CA ARG A 994 121.75 -149.41 46.62
C ARG A 994 121.05 -148.17 46.06
N ALA A 995 119.89 -147.81 46.61
CA ALA A 995 119.18 -146.60 46.22
C ALA A 995 120.01 -145.32 46.44
N LEU A 996 120.74 -145.24 47.57
CA LEU A 996 121.61 -144.10 47.88
C LEU A 996 122.81 -144.01 46.94
N LYS A 997 123.38 -145.15 46.56
CA LYS A 997 124.45 -145.20 45.55
C LYS A 997 123.95 -144.67 44.20
N ASP A 998 122.84 -145.19 43.70
CA ASP A 998 122.25 -144.75 42.43
C ASP A 998 121.92 -143.23 42.48
N PHE A 999 121.44 -142.73 43.61
CA PHE A 999 121.19 -141.29 43.79
C PHE A 999 122.47 -140.45 43.69
N ASN A 1000 123.57 -140.87 44.32
CA ASN A 1000 124.83 -140.14 44.28
C ASN A 1000 125.51 -140.21 42.90
N ASP A 1001 125.41 -141.36 42.22
CA ASP A 1001 125.87 -141.51 40.83
C ASP A 1001 125.08 -140.58 39.90
N GLY A 1002 123.77 -140.41 40.15
CA GLY A 1002 122.93 -139.42 39.48
C GLY A 1002 123.39 -137.97 39.71
N LYS A 1003 123.74 -137.59 40.95
CA LYS A 1003 124.27 -136.24 41.26
C LYS A 1003 125.57 -135.95 40.52
N ALA A 1004 126.49 -136.91 40.50
CA ALA A 1004 127.77 -136.77 39.80
C ALA A 1004 127.55 -136.58 38.30
N ALA A 1005 126.69 -137.40 37.69
CA ALA A 1005 126.32 -137.28 36.28
C ALA A 1005 125.68 -135.92 35.96
N LEU A 1006 124.82 -135.40 36.85
CA LEU A 1006 124.18 -134.10 36.69
C LEU A 1006 125.21 -132.94 36.70
N CYS A 1007 126.16 -132.94 37.64
CA CYS A 1007 127.23 -131.94 37.73
C CYS A 1007 128.22 -131.98 36.55
N GLN A 1008 128.31 -133.12 35.87
CA GLN A 1008 129.11 -133.32 34.66
C GLN A 1008 128.33 -133.01 33.37
N GLY A 1009 127.06 -132.60 33.46
CA GLY A 1009 126.22 -132.31 32.30
C GLY A 1009 125.62 -133.53 31.60
N GLN A 1010 125.75 -134.74 32.17
CA GLN A 1010 125.22 -135.99 31.60
C GLN A 1010 123.76 -136.21 32.02
N TYR A 1011 122.86 -135.36 31.50
CA TYR A 1011 121.48 -135.25 32.01
C TYR A 1011 120.64 -136.53 31.87
N TRP A 1012 120.71 -137.24 30.74
CA TRP A 1012 119.95 -138.49 30.57
C TRP A 1012 120.43 -139.62 31.50
N ARG A 1013 121.74 -139.71 31.74
CA ARG A 1013 122.31 -140.66 32.70
C ARG A 1013 121.83 -140.31 34.11
N ALA A 1014 121.93 -139.04 34.50
CA ALA A 1014 121.46 -138.56 35.78
C ALA A 1014 119.98 -138.89 36.03
N HIS A 1015 119.11 -138.64 35.05
CA HIS A 1015 117.69 -138.99 35.14
C HIS A 1015 117.45 -140.48 35.40
N ARG A 1016 118.17 -141.36 34.70
CA ARG A 1016 118.03 -142.82 34.85
C ARG A 1016 118.45 -143.29 36.24
N GLU A 1017 119.59 -142.81 36.74
CA GLU A 1017 120.09 -143.19 38.06
C GLU A 1017 119.16 -142.68 39.18
N PHE A 1018 118.65 -141.45 39.05
CA PHE A 1018 117.64 -140.93 39.99
C PHE A 1018 116.33 -141.72 39.94
N TRP A 1019 115.90 -142.17 38.76
CA TRP A 1019 114.70 -143.01 38.65
C TRP A 1019 114.88 -144.38 39.31
N SER A 1020 116.06 -145.01 39.15
CA SER A 1020 116.42 -146.24 39.86
C SER A 1020 116.36 -146.03 41.38
N ALA A 1021 117.01 -144.97 41.88
CA ALA A 1021 117.02 -144.61 43.30
C ALA A 1021 115.60 -144.38 43.86
N TYR A 1022 114.79 -143.60 43.14
CA TYR A 1022 113.39 -143.32 43.49
C TYR A 1022 112.56 -144.61 43.57
N TYR A 1023 112.68 -145.50 42.58
CA TYR A 1023 111.90 -146.72 42.52
C TYR A 1023 112.24 -147.67 43.68
N ILE A 1024 113.55 -147.88 43.94
CA ILE A 1024 114.00 -148.74 45.04
C ILE A 1024 113.56 -148.17 46.39
N ALA A 1025 113.68 -146.84 46.60
CA ALA A 1025 113.23 -146.19 47.83
C ALA A 1025 111.72 -146.36 48.06
N ARG A 1026 110.92 -146.26 47.01
CA ARG A 1026 109.46 -146.41 47.10
C ARG A 1026 109.04 -147.85 47.41
N GLU A 1027 109.76 -148.84 46.90
CA GLU A 1027 109.52 -150.25 47.25
C GLU A 1027 109.84 -150.55 48.73
N ILE A 1028 110.88 -149.92 49.28
CA ILE A 1028 111.18 -150.00 50.73
C ILE A 1028 110.03 -149.43 51.56
N LEU A 1029 109.42 -148.32 51.12
CA LEU A 1029 108.32 -147.69 51.84
C LEU A 1029 107.02 -148.50 51.79
N LYS A 1030 106.77 -149.21 50.69
CA LYS A 1030 105.58 -150.08 50.56
C LYS A 1030 105.63 -151.31 51.46
N SER A 1031 106.81 -151.87 51.71
CA SER A 1031 106.96 -153.10 52.51
C SER A 1031 106.80 -152.90 54.02
N HIS A 1032 106.70 -151.64 54.51
CA HIS A 1032 106.52 -151.32 55.93
C HIS A 1032 105.34 -150.35 56.18
N PRO A 1033 104.09 -150.76 55.90
CA PRO A 1033 102.90 -149.94 56.09
C PRO A 1033 102.46 -149.97 57.55
N GLY A 1034 102.74 -148.93 58.32
CA GLY A 1034 102.27 -148.88 59.70
C GLY A 1034 102.65 -147.63 60.46
N VAL A 1035 101.59 -147.02 61.01
CA VAL A 1035 101.51 -145.96 62.02
C VAL A 1035 101.72 -144.52 61.54
N ALA A 1036 100.56 -143.88 61.47
CA ALA A 1036 100.30 -142.48 61.22
C ALA A 1036 100.70 -141.57 62.38
N ALA A 1037 101.03 -140.32 62.04
CA ALA A 1037 100.64 -139.11 62.79
C ALA A 1037 100.62 -137.98 61.73
N ARG A 1038 99.44 -137.61 61.18
CA ARG A 1038 98.51 -136.58 61.68
C ARG A 1038 99.17 -135.25 62.06
N GLY A 1039 98.71 -134.19 61.38
CA GLY A 1039 98.93 -132.78 61.70
C GLY A 1039 100.16 -132.21 60.98
N ASP A 1040 100.11 -131.07 60.30
CA ASP A 1040 99.06 -130.09 60.12
C ASP A 1040 99.45 -129.18 58.95
N ARG A 1041 98.50 -128.43 58.42
CA ARG A 1041 98.64 -127.53 57.26
C ARG A 1041 99.72 -126.46 57.47
N ARG A 1042 100.49 -126.17 56.42
CA ARG A 1042 100.63 -124.84 55.80
C ARG A 1042 101.33 -124.93 54.44
#